data_AF-A0A7S4WFG3-F1
#
_entry.id   AF-A0A7S4WFG3-F1
#
_cell.length_a   1.000
_cell.length_b   1.000
_cell.length_c   1.000
_cell.angle_alpha   90.00
_cell.angle_beta   90.00
_cell.angle_gamma   90.00
#
_symmetry.space_group_name_H-M   'P 1'
#
loop_
_entity.id
_entity.type
_entity.pdbx_description
1 polymer ?
#
loop_
_entity_poly.entity_id
_entity_poly.type
_entity_poly.pdbx_seq_one_letter_code
_entity_poly.pdbx_strand_id
1 'polypeptide(L)'
;AGSPASIRSTCQMLAWRRSPVVTERPQSTAHWSAWRGAAAAAAWHLLLGRAAAGALSPYLDLEAFEDTDCLEDLRSEVLLELLAELCALLEQALPGHSAPERTSEVWAEFKAWREQHTSLLIGLSSTVLDRPFCEPGKVAASAATCLLLLDEPGSEASESKREQALACTRDIEELLSETAPGRLGAFDTRLHMFLRSPWPTFRLLDLLVRLHPSSDERAEPELGRCRPNEDWLGDEIEFDWPWFKASLTSALEAATQDTKAFALDPEDGPMSEQYRARWARAYRVPAFREVAAFSSSAFYKFRRNQWECGCNPGIVASYIMQVVTFCVRDTEAWLHRYVGAAWRLMNLLAPITSLIYTDWPIFLALHLGSLLRRHPSPWTPGKWGPVDSPVGEPHAGSGAARSLEDIVRMALDPTPQTVYVTAAWGALSQFVGAVLARWTALAMPLLLLIALDFEAVESCAMQERPGAISCIATPQRFGVEAAVAKYIALAAVARAGAFTVWIDLDVYLPRDPTAALQGALHLAGSPPLAMAGFLTSASLSPAVIAARGGEASDLLLRYASWLYEHPYLLDHQGWDAFLHNNEGDFGSGWDYKGRNISSTPDDGLQFSFAPGLCAQGATGRLGIACSTPRYARLGQEFASGDGWLGRPEGLAAFHFWGTHEGQAELFRAFYPFEELGFSPEARALVAQYRRAPAAGDAGSVVARAKPRAHLTAITYAHGCCAKSVERNRRSALDVGVDVARAYGFQDLDPEWAARNADVLALKKGAGWWIWKPRLILQTLRDEAVPWHTGVVLWLDAGNYFVGDPQPVVARALQASDVAAMRLKCCVESEWTSATALRRLGGSHHTIADRPQLGAYFIVLRKTTTTLAFVEDWLRFSEDPQILLDTGGTANMYDAPGYQRHMADQSIFSVLFKQRGFEALTLEEGHRAVQLDRWRE
;
A
#
# COMPACT_ATOMS: atom_id res chain seq x y z
N ALA A 1 41.06 -18.75 55.94
CA ALA A 1 41.31 -17.29 55.89
C ALA A 1 40.81 -16.79 54.52
N GLY A 2 39.77 -15.97 54.37
CA GLY A 2 38.79 -15.42 55.30
C GLY A 2 37.47 -15.17 54.55
N SER A 3 36.37 -15.32 55.28
CA SER A 3 34.96 -14.94 55.05
C SER A 3 34.52 -14.29 56.39
N PRO A 4 33.42 -13.51 56.56
CA PRO A 4 32.18 -13.30 55.74
C PRO A 4 31.84 -11.80 55.53
N ALA A 5 30.83 -11.36 54.74
CA ALA A 5 29.41 -11.44 55.08
C ALA A 5 28.44 -11.17 53.91
N SER A 6 27.30 -11.86 54.00
CA SER A 6 26.11 -11.87 53.17
C SER A 6 25.15 -10.73 53.46
N ILE A 7 24.41 -10.26 52.44
CA ILE A 7 22.94 -10.10 52.51
C ILE A 7 22.35 -10.57 51.16
N ARG A 8 21.56 -11.64 51.21
CA ARG A 8 20.63 -12.10 50.17
C ARG A 8 19.22 -11.71 50.62
N SER A 9 18.44 -11.11 49.73
CA SER A 9 16.97 -11.17 49.73
C SER A 9 16.48 -11.06 48.29
N THR A 10 16.22 -12.19 47.61
CA THR A 10 14.90 -12.79 47.37
C THR A 10 14.07 -12.05 46.31
N CYS A 11 14.24 -12.41 45.03
CA CYS A 11 13.20 -12.27 44.01
C CYS A 11 12.82 -13.69 43.57
N GLN A 12 11.62 -14.11 43.95
CA GLN A 12 11.04 -15.39 43.54
C GLN A 12 10.71 -15.33 42.05
N MET A 13 11.27 -16.25 41.28
CA MET A 13 10.79 -16.61 39.96
C MET A 13 9.32 -17.07 40.08
N LEU A 14 8.39 -16.31 39.51
CA LEU A 14 7.06 -16.81 39.22
C LEU A 14 7.17 -17.73 38.00
N ALA A 15 7.40 -19.01 38.29
CA ALA A 15 7.19 -20.09 37.36
C ALA A 15 5.74 -20.05 36.85
N TRP A 16 5.58 -20.02 35.53
CA TRP A 16 4.34 -20.35 34.83
C TRP A 16 3.81 -21.70 35.32
N ARG A 17 2.91 -21.68 36.30
CA ARG A 17 2.11 -22.85 36.67
C ARG A 17 1.00 -22.98 35.65
N ARG A 18 1.05 -24.07 34.89
CA ARG A 18 -0.14 -24.69 34.30
C ARG A 18 -1.15 -24.92 35.43
N SER A 19 -2.26 -24.19 35.44
CA SER A 19 -3.42 -24.60 36.22
C SER A 19 -4.24 -25.61 35.42
N PRO A 20 -4.73 -26.67 36.07
CA PRO A 20 -5.59 -27.67 35.44
C PRO A 20 -7.00 -27.11 35.28
N VAL A 21 -7.67 -27.60 34.23
CA VAL A 21 -9.12 -27.51 34.04
C VAL A 21 -9.81 -27.91 35.35
N VAL A 22 -10.46 -26.96 36.00
CA VAL A 22 -11.42 -27.22 37.08
C VAL A 22 -12.81 -27.02 36.51
N THR A 23 -13.48 -28.14 36.28
CA THR A 23 -14.92 -28.22 36.08
C THR A 23 -15.62 -27.98 37.42
N GLU A 24 -15.97 -26.74 37.74
CA GLU A 24 -16.98 -26.46 38.75
C GLU A 24 -17.90 -25.33 38.27
N ARG A 25 -19.18 -25.68 38.05
CA ARG A 25 -20.27 -24.72 37.80
C ARG A 25 -20.60 -24.00 39.10
N PRO A 26 -20.60 -22.66 39.16
CA PRO A 26 -21.26 -21.94 40.24
C PRO A 26 -22.78 -21.92 39.97
N GLN A 27 -23.55 -22.47 40.91
CA GLN A 27 -24.98 -22.26 41.01
C GLN A 27 -25.24 -20.85 41.58
N SER A 28 -25.66 -19.91 40.75
CA SER A 28 -26.41 -18.72 41.18
C SER A 28 -27.16 -18.04 40.02
N THR A 29 -27.99 -18.79 39.30
CA THR A 29 -28.95 -18.21 38.34
C THR A 29 -30.35 -18.25 38.91
N ALA A 30 -30.72 -17.23 39.67
CA ALA A 30 -32.10 -16.93 39.98
C ALA A 30 -32.23 -15.41 40.15
N HIS A 31 -32.26 -14.68 39.01
CA HIS A 31 -33.01 -13.42 38.83
C HIS A 31 -32.86 -12.73 37.46
N TRP A 32 -32.11 -13.28 36.50
CA TRP A 32 -31.85 -12.62 35.20
C TRP A 32 -32.49 -13.30 33.97
N SER A 33 -33.75 -13.70 34.06
CA SER A 33 -34.50 -14.33 32.95
C SER A 33 -35.44 -13.39 32.17
N ALA A 34 -35.52 -12.10 32.50
CA ALA A 34 -36.50 -11.20 31.89
C ALA A 34 -36.06 -10.54 30.56
N TRP A 35 -34.77 -10.56 30.21
CA TRP A 35 -34.24 -9.88 29.02
C TRP A 35 -33.73 -10.80 27.89
N ARG A 36 -33.74 -12.12 28.09
CA ARG A 36 -33.49 -13.08 27.01
C ARG A 36 -34.82 -13.45 26.34
N GLY A 37 -35.17 -12.76 25.27
CA GLY A 37 -36.17 -13.27 24.33
C GLY A 37 -35.71 -14.61 23.78
N ALA A 38 -36.56 -15.64 23.87
CA ALA A 38 -36.26 -17.04 23.53
C ALA A 38 -35.78 -17.26 22.07
N ALA A 39 -35.91 -16.26 21.19
CA ALA A 39 -35.40 -16.30 19.82
C ALA A 39 -33.86 -16.14 19.73
N ALA A 40 -33.25 -15.32 20.58
CA ALA A 40 -31.81 -15.01 20.51
C ALA A 40 -30.93 -16.18 21.00
N ALA A 41 -31.41 -16.95 21.99
CA ALA A 41 -30.69 -18.12 22.50
C ALA A 41 -30.77 -19.34 21.57
N ALA A 42 -31.84 -19.45 20.78
CA ALA A 42 -32.01 -20.52 19.79
C ALA A 42 -31.15 -20.29 18.53
N ALA A 43 -31.00 -19.04 18.09
CA ALA A 43 -30.06 -18.65 17.03
C ALA A 43 -28.60 -18.91 17.43
N TRP A 44 -28.23 -18.58 18.68
CA TRP A 44 -26.89 -18.78 19.22
C TRP A 44 -26.45 -20.27 19.27
N HIS A 45 -27.34 -21.19 19.66
CA HIS A 45 -27.00 -22.62 19.66
C HIS A 45 -26.90 -23.25 18.26
N LEU A 46 -27.51 -22.64 17.24
CA LEU A 46 -27.37 -23.03 15.83
C LEU A 46 -26.08 -22.50 15.20
N LEU A 47 -25.59 -21.32 15.63
CA LEU A 47 -24.33 -20.70 15.18
C LEU A 47 -23.09 -21.50 15.62
N LEU A 48 -23.06 -22.00 16.85
CA LEU A 48 -21.95 -22.81 17.38
C LEU A 48 -21.81 -24.19 16.71
N GLY A 49 -22.87 -24.69 16.05
CA GLY A 49 -22.89 -26.00 15.39
C GLY A 49 -22.24 -26.06 14.01
N ARG A 50 -21.95 -24.91 13.37
CA ARG A 50 -21.42 -24.86 11.99
C ARG A 50 -19.98 -24.38 11.86
N ALA A 51 -19.41 -23.73 12.89
CA ALA A 51 -18.04 -23.22 12.85
C ALA A 51 -16.94 -24.30 12.86
N ALA A 52 -17.29 -25.57 13.10
CA ALA A 52 -16.32 -26.65 13.29
C ALA A 52 -16.01 -27.51 12.04
N ALA A 53 -16.60 -27.24 10.87
CA ALA A 53 -16.46 -28.10 9.70
C ALA A 53 -16.15 -27.32 8.41
N GLY A 54 -14.86 -27.09 8.17
CA GLY A 54 -14.37 -26.65 6.87
C GLY A 54 -13.00 -25.99 7.02
N ALA A 55 -11.96 -26.61 6.48
CA ALA A 55 -10.72 -25.87 6.23
C ALA A 55 -11.07 -24.68 5.35
N LEU A 56 -11.06 -23.47 5.92
CA LEU A 56 -11.27 -22.24 5.16
C LEU A 56 -10.30 -22.24 3.99
N SER A 57 -10.82 -22.00 2.79
CA SER A 57 -10.01 -21.66 1.62
C SER A 57 -9.00 -20.59 2.03
N PRO A 58 -7.73 -20.66 1.60
CA PRO A 58 -6.74 -19.63 1.92
C PRO A 58 -7.06 -18.25 1.33
N TYR A 59 -8.14 -18.12 0.53
CA TYR A 59 -8.62 -16.88 -0.08
C TYR A 59 -10.12 -16.72 0.13
N LEU A 60 -10.57 -15.48 0.31
CA LEU A 60 -11.99 -15.13 0.27
C LEU A 60 -12.59 -15.52 -1.08
N ASP A 61 -13.55 -16.44 -1.06
CA ASP A 61 -14.39 -16.75 -2.20
C ASP A 61 -15.32 -15.56 -2.44
N LEU A 62 -14.96 -14.71 -3.40
CA LEU A 62 -15.69 -13.47 -3.68
C LEU A 62 -17.10 -13.73 -4.21
N GLU A 63 -17.33 -14.86 -4.89
CA GLU A 63 -18.67 -15.23 -5.38
C GLU A 63 -19.57 -15.58 -4.19
N ALA A 64 -19.08 -16.46 -3.31
CA ALA A 64 -19.81 -16.78 -2.09
C ALA A 64 -19.95 -15.57 -1.15
N PHE A 65 -18.96 -14.66 -1.12
CA PHE A 65 -19.00 -13.46 -0.31
C PHE A 65 -20.05 -12.46 -0.82
N GLU A 66 -20.05 -12.12 -2.10
CA GLU A 66 -21.04 -11.19 -2.69
C GLU A 66 -22.46 -11.69 -2.41
N ASP A 67 -22.75 -12.96 -2.70
CA ASP A 67 -24.10 -13.54 -2.55
C ASP A 67 -24.58 -13.67 -1.09
N THR A 68 -23.69 -13.54 -0.11
CA THR A 68 -24.02 -13.85 1.30
C THR A 68 -23.68 -12.76 2.32
N ASP A 69 -23.02 -11.68 1.89
CA ASP A 69 -22.81 -10.48 2.70
C ASP A 69 -24.16 -9.85 3.10
N CYS A 70 -24.22 -9.30 4.31
CA CYS A 70 -25.40 -8.63 4.82
C CYS A 70 -25.67 -7.28 4.16
N LEU A 71 -24.68 -6.66 3.49
CA LEU A 71 -24.86 -5.39 2.78
C LEU A 71 -25.85 -5.47 1.61
N GLU A 72 -26.17 -6.66 1.13
CA GLU A 72 -27.17 -6.86 0.07
C GLU A 72 -28.63 -6.70 0.54
N ASP A 73 -28.88 -6.75 1.86
CA ASP A 73 -30.22 -6.62 2.41
C ASP A 73 -30.62 -5.15 2.53
N LEU A 74 -31.71 -4.71 1.88
CA LEU A 74 -32.22 -3.34 1.99
C LEU A 74 -32.47 -2.91 3.45
N ARG A 75 -32.75 -3.86 4.34
CA ARG A 75 -32.91 -3.58 5.78
C ARG A 75 -31.58 -3.21 6.46
N SER A 76 -30.45 -3.65 5.92
CA SER A 76 -29.12 -3.24 6.38
C SER A 76 -28.81 -1.79 6.01
N GLU A 77 -29.34 -1.23 4.92
CA GLU A 77 -29.23 0.21 4.63
C GLU A 77 -29.92 1.05 5.73
N VAL A 78 -31.13 0.66 6.15
CA VAL A 78 -31.86 1.32 7.25
C VAL A 78 -31.11 1.17 8.57
N LEU A 79 -30.54 -0.01 8.83
CA LEU A 79 -29.73 -0.23 10.03
C LEU A 79 -28.47 0.65 10.03
N LEU A 80 -27.77 0.79 8.89
CA LEU A 80 -26.59 1.65 8.76
C LEU A 80 -26.90 3.11 9.10
N GLU A 81 -28.01 3.65 8.60
CA GLU A 81 -28.43 5.03 8.92
C GLU A 81 -28.74 5.19 10.42
N LEU A 82 -29.52 4.27 11.01
CA LEU A 82 -29.81 4.30 12.45
C LEU A 82 -28.54 4.22 13.32
N LEU A 83 -27.58 3.39 12.93
CA LEU A 83 -26.30 3.27 13.63
C LEU A 83 -25.45 4.53 13.48
N ALA A 84 -25.47 5.18 12.32
CA ALA A 84 -24.77 6.44 12.09
C ALA A 84 -25.40 7.61 12.87
N GLU A 85 -26.74 7.67 12.95
CA GLU A 85 -27.46 8.61 13.81
C GLU A 85 -27.09 8.41 15.29
N LEU A 86 -27.09 7.16 15.77
CA LEU A 86 -26.68 6.82 17.13
C LEU A 86 -25.25 7.30 17.42
N CYS A 87 -24.31 7.09 16.49
CA CYS A 87 -22.95 7.59 16.64
C CYS A 87 -22.91 9.11 16.72
N ALA A 88 -23.55 9.81 15.79
CA ALA A 88 -23.54 11.28 15.73
C ALA A 88 -24.17 11.93 16.98
N LEU A 89 -25.18 11.29 17.56
CA LEU A 89 -25.80 11.73 18.80
C LEU A 89 -24.84 11.53 19.99
N LEU A 90 -24.32 10.32 20.19
CA LEU A 90 -23.49 9.99 21.34
C LEU A 90 -22.09 10.60 21.31
N GLU A 91 -21.52 10.87 20.13
CA GLU A 91 -20.23 11.58 20.01
C GLU A 91 -20.29 12.97 20.65
N GLN A 92 -21.46 13.64 20.65
CA GLN A 92 -21.64 14.93 21.32
C GLN A 92 -21.57 14.84 22.85
N ALA A 93 -21.76 13.63 23.42
CA ALA A 93 -21.65 13.37 24.85
C ALA A 93 -20.22 13.02 25.30
N LEU A 94 -19.27 12.85 24.37
CA LEU A 94 -17.88 12.59 24.71
C LEU A 94 -17.24 13.77 25.46
N PRO A 95 -16.32 13.52 26.40
CA PRO A 95 -15.59 14.59 27.09
C PRO A 95 -14.92 15.55 26.10
N GLY A 96 -15.13 16.85 26.27
CA GLY A 96 -14.52 17.90 25.44
C GLY A 96 -15.29 18.26 24.16
N HIS A 97 -16.33 17.53 23.78
CA HIS A 97 -17.14 17.83 22.58
C HIS A 97 -18.23 18.87 22.82
N SER A 98 -18.78 18.91 24.04
CA SER A 98 -19.86 19.82 24.43
C SER A 98 -19.57 20.47 25.78
N ALA A 99 -20.15 21.66 26.01
CA ALA A 99 -20.18 22.25 27.35
C ALA A 99 -20.97 21.33 28.31
N PRO A 100 -20.64 21.29 29.62
CA PRO A 100 -21.30 20.40 30.57
C PRO A 100 -22.83 20.49 30.57
N GLU A 101 -23.37 21.70 30.38
CA GLU A 101 -24.82 21.96 30.29
C GLU A 101 -25.46 21.24 29.10
N ARG A 102 -24.76 21.20 27.96
CA ARG A 102 -25.21 20.51 26.74
C ARG A 102 -25.00 19.00 26.82
N THR A 103 -24.07 18.50 27.63
CA THR A 103 -23.88 17.04 27.82
C THR A 103 -25.15 16.40 28.40
N SER A 104 -25.78 17.01 29.42
CA SER A 104 -27.04 16.51 29.98
C SER A 104 -28.20 16.58 28.99
N GLU A 105 -28.25 17.61 28.13
CA GLU A 105 -29.21 17.70 27.04
C GLU A 105 -29.04 16.55 26.03
N VAL A 106 -27.80 16.25 25.62
CA VAL A 106 -27.50 15.13 24.71
C VAL A 106 -27.93 13.78 25.31
N TRP A 107 -27.74 13.56 26.61
CA TRP A 107 -28.22 12.34 27.27
C TRP A 107 -29.75 12.25 27.31
N ALA A 108 -30.44 13.39 27.47
CA ALA A 108 -31.90 13.45 27.38
C ALA A 108 -32.39 13.15 25.95
N GLU A 109 -31.73 13.70 24.93
CA GLU A 109 -31.97 13.40 23.52
C GLU A 109 -31.72 11.91 23.21
N PHE A 110 -30.61 11.35 23.70
CA PHE A 110 -30.30 9.92 23.58
C PHE A 110 -31.37 9.05 24.23
N LYS A 111 -31.88 9.43 25.41
CA LYS A 111 -32.95 8.69 26.06
C LYS A 111 -34.23 8.69 25.20
N ALA A 112 -34.62 9.84 24.65
CA ALA A 112 -35.76 9.94 23.74
C ALA A 112 -35.55 9.13 22.45
N TRP A 113 -34.36 9.25 21.84
CA TRP A 113 -33.97 8.49 20.65
C TRP A 113 -34.01 6.98 20.93
N ARG A 114 -33.48 6.54 22.07
CA ARG A 114 -33.51 5.13 22.51
C ARG A 114 -34.94 4.62 22.63
N GLU A 115 -35.83 5.36 23.28
CA GLU A 115 -37.23 4.96 23.46
C GLU A 115 -37.96 4.79 22.12
N GLN A 116 -37.66 5.63 21.13
CA GLN A 116 -38.26 5.58 19.80
C GLN A 116 -37.69 4.46 18.91
N HIS A 117 -36.38 4.19 18.98
CA HIS A 117 -35.69 3.38 17.97
C HIS A 117 -35.23 1.98 18.46
N THR A 118 -35.28 1.67 19.76
CA THR A 118 -34.76 0.39 20.30
C THR A 118 -35.41 -0.84 19.65
N SER A 119 -36.73 -0.85 19.51
CA SER A 119 -37.45 -2.00 18.93
C SER A 119 -37.09 -2.21 17.45
N LEU A 120 -36.97 -1.12 16.70
CA LEU A 120 -36.57 -1.14 15.29
C LEU A 120 -35.12 -1.60 15.15
N LEU A 121 -34.19 -1.05 15.94
CA LEU A 121 -32.79 -1.43 15.92
C LEU A 121 -32.62 -2.91 16.23
N ILE A 122 -33.21 -3.42 17.31
CA ILE A 122 -33.14 -4.86 17.67
C ILE A 122 -33.76 -5.73 16.56
N GLY A 123 -34.89 -5.31 15.99
CA GLY A 123 -35.53 -6.02 14.88
C GLY A 123 -34.64 -6.11 13.64
N LEU A 124 -34.01 -5.00 13.25
CA LEU A 124 -33.11 -4.91 12.11
C LEU A 124 -31.77 -5.62 12.36
N SER A 125 -31.26 -5.65 13.60
CA SER A 125 -30.03 -6.38 13.94
C SER A 125 -30.10 -7.88 13.60
N SER A 126 -31.29 -8.48 13.59
CA SER A 126 -31.45 -9.87 13.13
C SER A 126 -31.00 -10.10 11.67
N THR A 127 -31.02 -9.05 10.84
CA THR A 127 -30.62 -9.13 9.42
C THR A 127 -29.13 -9.35 9.22
N VAL A 128 -28.31 -8.99 10.21
CA VAL A 128 -26.84 -9.12 10.18
C VAL A 128 -26.32 -10.29 11.02
N LEU A 129 -27.01 -10.65 12.11
CA LEU A 129 -26.53 -11.65 13.07
C LEU A 129 -26.43 -13.06 12.49
N ASP A 130 -27.37 -13.44 11.62
CA ASP A 130 -27.43 -14.80 11.05
C ASP A 130 -26.66 -14.94 9.72
N ARG A 131 -26.15 -13.83 9.17
CA ARG A 131 -25.45 -13.83 7.86
C ARG A 131 -23.99 -14.28 8.00
N PRO A 132 -23.47 -15.13 7.10
CA PRO A 132 -22.04 -15.38 7.01
C PRO A 132 -21.32 -14.12 6.50
N PHE A 133 -20.02 -13.98 6.80
CA PHE A 133 -19.17 -12.87 6.34
C PHE A 133 -19.61 -11.43 6.71
N CYS A 134 -20.55 -11.28 7.65
CA CYS A 134 -21.03 -10.00 8.16
C CYS A 134 -20.39 -9.62 9.52
N GLU A 135 -19.15 -10.04 9.80
CA GLU A 135 -18.50 -9.80 11.10
C GLU A 135 -18.51 -8.33 11.53
N PRO A 136 -18.20 -7.34 10.67
CA PRO A 136 -18.27 -5.92 11.04
C PRO A 136 -19.68 -5.48 11.43
N GLY A 137 -20.70 -5.96 10.71
CA GLY A 137 -22.11 -5.66 10.99
C GLY A 137 -22.60 -6.31 12.28
N LYS A 138 -22.18 -7.55 12.56
CA LYS A 138 -22.45 -8.24 13.84
C LYS A 138 -21.88 -7.47 15.02
N VAL A 139 -20.60 -7.07 14.92
CA VAL A 139 -19.95 -6.29 15.97
C VAL A 139 -20.59 -4.91 16.12
N ALA A 140 -20.96 -4.24 15.03
CA ALA A 140 -21.65 -2.96 15.07
C ALA A 140 -23.02 -3.06 15.76
N ALA A 141 -23.85 -4.04 15.36
CA ALA A 141 -25.16 -4.29 15.97
C ALA A 141 -25.04 -4.63 17.47
N SER A 142 -24.07 -5.46 17.85
CA SER A 142 -23.80 -5.80 19.24
C SER A 142 -23.31 -4.60 20.05
N ALA A 143 -22.37 -3.81 19.52
CA ALA A 143 -21.88 -2.60 20.17
C ALA A 143 -23.00 -1.57 20.39
N ALA A 144 -23.85 -1.36 19.39
CA ALA A 144 -25.03 -0.51 19.51
C ALA A 144 -25.99 -1.02 20.60
N THR A 145 -26.25 -2.33 20.64
CA THR A 145 -27.07 -2.94 21.69
C THR A 145 -26.49 -2.70 23.09
N CYS A 146 -25.16 -2.82 23.25
CA CYS A 146 -24.52 -2.51 24.52
C CYS A 146 -24.60 -1.02 24.87
N LEU A 147 -24.49 -0.11 23.90
CA LEU A 147 -24.65 1.33 24.09
C LEU A 147 -26.07 1.70 24.57
N LEU A 148 -27.11 0.99 24.12
CA LEU A 148 -28.49 1.23 24.59
C LEU A 148 -28.67 1.00 26.11
N LEU A 149 -27.79 0.20 26.72
CA LEU A 149 -27.79 -0.05 28.17
C LEU A 149 -27.24 1.12 28.97
N LEU A 150 -26.45 2.01 28.35
CA LEU A 150 -25.82 3.14 29.03
C LEU A 150 -26.84 4.20 29.49
N ASP A 151 -26.43 4.98 30.47
CA ASP A 151 -27.18 6.12 31.01
C ASP A 151 -26.20 7.25 31.36
N GLU A 152 -26.74 8.43 31.67
CA GLU A 152 -25.94 9.61 32.01
C GLU A 152 -24.95 9.28 33.16
N PRO A 153 -23.64 9.57 32.98
CA PRO A 153 -22.63 9.34 34.01
C PRO A 153 -22.97 10.03 35.32
N GLY A 154 -22.91 9.29 36.43
CA GLY A 154 -23.21 9.83 37.77
C GLY A 154 -24.69 9.79 38.17
N SER A 155 -25.59 9.28 37.32
CA SER A 155 -26.97 8.97 37.73
C SER A 155 -27.04 7.77 38.69
N GLU A 156 -28.10 7.65 39.51
CA GLU A 156 -28.26 6.54 40.47
C GLU A 156 -28.22 5.14 39.82
N ALA A 157 -28.61 5.04 38.54
CA ALA A 157 -28.61 3.79 37.78
C ALA A 157 -27.33 3.57 36.95
N SER A 158 -26.46 4.57 36.84
CA SER A 158 -25.29 4.60 35.94
C SER A 158 -24.33 3.43 36.19
N GLU A 159 -23.96 3.16 37.45
CA GLU A 159 -22.97 2.13 37.77
C GLU A 159 -23.48 0.71 37.50
N SER A 160 -24.72 0.40 37.89
CA SER A 160 -25.34 -0.91 37.61
C SER A 160 -25.59 -1.14 36.12
N LYS A 161 -26.02 -0.11 35.39
CA LYS A 161 -26.20 -0.19 33.93
C LYS A 161 -24.88 -0.32 33.19
N ARG A 162 -23.81 0.32 33.69
CA ARG A 162 -22.45 0.13 33.20
C ARG A 162 -22.00 -1.33 33.37
N GLU A 163 -22.23 -1.95 34.51
CA GLU A 163 -21.95 -3.38 34.71
C GLU A 163 -22.72 -4.28 33.73
N GLN A 164 -23.95 -3.90 33.34
CA GLN A 164 -24.71 -4.62 32.31
C GLN A 164 -24.12 -4.42 30.91
N ALA A 165 -23.71 -3.20 30.56
CA ALA A 165 -23.00 -2.92 29.32
C ALA A 165 -21.65 -3.69 29.26
N LEU A 166 -20.95 -3.80 30.39
CA LEU A 166 -19.73 -4.61 30.55
C LEU A 166 -19.99 -6.10 30.34
N ALA A 167 -21.09 -6.63 30.87
CA ALA A 167 -21.47 -8.01 30.61
C ALA A 167 -21.79 -8.24 29.11
N CYS A 168 -22.37 -7.23 28.45
CA CYS A 168 -22.70 -7.24 27.02
C CYS A 168 -21.44 -7.25 26.12
N THR A 169 -20.31 -6.66 26.54
CA THR A 169 -19.08 -6.65 25.71
C THR A 169 -18.40 -8.00 25.56
N ARG A 170 -18.75 -9.02 26.37
CA ARG A 170 -18.16 -10.37 26.26
C ARG A 170 -18.46 -11.01 24.92
N ASP A 171 -19.68 -10.84 24.42
CA ASP A 171 -20.10 -11.38 23.12
C ASP A 171 -19.34 -10.66 21.98
N ILE A 172 -19.03 -9.37 22.15
CA ILE A 172 -18.19 -8.61 21.21
C ILE A 172 -16.75 -9.14 21.23
N GLU A 173 -16.20 -9.41 22.42
CA GLU A 173 -14.84 -9.96 22.55
C GLU A 173 -14.71 -11.32 21.84
N GLU A 174 -15.71 -12.20 21.99
CA GLU A 174 -15.74 -13.49 21.28
C GLU A 174 -15.74 -13.28 19.76
N LEU A 175 -16.62 -12.41 19.24
CA LEU A 175 -16.68 -12.07 17.81
C LEU A 175 -15.35 -11.48 17.30
N LEU A 176 -14.72 -10.57 18.04
CA LEU A 176 -13.42 -9.99 17.68
C LEU A 176 -12.32 -11.06 17.70
N SER A 177 -12.36 -11.98 18.65
CA SER A 177 -11.38 -13.07 18.75
C SER A 177 -11.46 -14.06 17.58
N GLU A 178 -12.66 -14.32 17.05
CA GLU A 178 -12.87 -15.16 15.86
C GLU A 178 -12.29 -14.54 14.59
N THR A 179 -12.21 -13.20 14.54
CA THR A 179 -11.61 -12.46 13.41
C THR A 179 -10.09 -12.40 13.49
N ALA A 180 -9.52 -12.76 14.65
CA ALA A 180 -8.09 -12.87 14.87
C ALA A 180 -7.62 -14.33 14.60
N PRO A 181 -6.56 -14.53 13.80
CA PRO A 181 -6.12 -15.86 13.39
C PRO A 181 -5.65 -16.75 14.54
N GLY A 182 -5.97 -18.04 14.42
CA GLY A 182 -5.35 -19.11 15.19
C GLY A 182 -3.84 -19.26 14.93
N ARG A 183 -3.16 -20.05 15.78
CA ARG A 183 -1.68 -20.17 15.92
C ARG A 183 -0.86 -20.48 14.65
N LEU A 184 -1.45 -20.79 13.49
CA LEU A 184 -0.78 -21.35 12.32
C LEU A 184 -0.64 -20.43 11.10
N GLY A 185 -1.23 -19.22 11.09
CA GLY A 185 -1.03 -18.23 10.04
C GLY A 185 -0.74 -16.87 10.64
N ALA A 186 0.51 -16.39 10.59
CA ALA A 186 0.97 -15.19 11.31
C ALA A 186 0.32 -13.87 10.83
N PHE A 187 -0.41 -13.87 9.70
CA PHE A 187 -1.01 -12.66 9.12
C PHE A 187 -2.47 -12.81 8.63
N ASP A 188 -3.13 -13.96 8.80
CA ASP A 188 -4.51 -14.18 8.33
C ASP A 188 -5.57 -13.51 9.24
N THR A 189 -5.65 -12.17 9.24
CA THR A 189 -6.70 -11.45 9.99
C THR A 189 -7.89 -11.11 9.11
N ARG A 190 -9.11 -11.20 9.68
CA ARG A 190 -10.33 -10.65 9.05
C ARG A 190 -10.50 -9.15 9.30
N LEU A 191 -9.48 -8.47 9.86
CA LEU A 191 -9.52 -7.03 10.11
C LEU A 191 -9.77 -6.21 8.84
N HIS A 192 -9.32 -6.68 7.68
CA HIS A 192 -9.58 -6.03 6.39
C HIS A 192 -11.08 -5.84 6.12
N MET A 193 -11.94 -6.76 6.60
CA MET A 193 -13.39 -6.63 6.49
C MET A 193 -13.90 -5.43 7.29
N PHE A 194 -13.38 -5.20 8.50
CA PHE A 194 -13.75 -4.05 9.33
C PHE A 194 -13.22 -2.73 8.76
N LEU A 195 -11.98 -2.72 8.25
CA LEU A 195 -11.37 -1.52 7.66
C LEU A 195 -12.08 -1.05 6.39
N ARG A 196 -12.70 -1.97 5.66
CA ARG A 196 -13.46 -1.69 4.43
C ARG A 196 -14.94 -1.48 4.66
N SER A 197 -15.45 -2.00 5.76
CA SER A 197 -16.87 -2.03 6.06
C SER A 197 -17.47 -0.62 6.12
N PRO A 198 -18.68 -0.42 5.56
CA PRO A 198 -19.45 0.80 5.77
C PRO A 198 -20.10 0.85 7.16
N TRP A 199 -20.19 -0.28 7.87
CA TRP A 199 -20.66 -0.32 9.26
C TRP A 199 -19.80 0.58 10.16
N PRO A 200 -20.40 1.44 11.01
CA PRO A 200 -19.65 2.34 11.89
C PRO A 200 -19.07 1.60 13.11
N THR A 201 -18.55 0.39 12.91
CA THR A 201 -18.12 -0.53 13.96
C THR A 201 -17.08 0.09 14.89
N PHE A 202 -16.01 0.70 14.35
CA PHE A 202 -14.99 1.32 15.18
C PHE A 202 -15.48 2.54 15.96
N ARG A 203 -16.41 3.33 15.39
CA ARG A 203 -17.02 4.47 16.09
C ARG A 203 -17.88 4.00 17.26
N LEU A 204 -18.72 2.99 17.04
CA LEU A 204 -19.55 2.39 18.09
C LEU A 204 -18.70 1.79 19.22
N LEU A 205 -17.61 1.09 18.89
CA LEU A 205 -16.67 0.54 19.88
C LEU A 205 -15.92 1.65 20.65
N ASP A 206 -15.54 2.73 19.98
CA ASP A 206 -14.91 3.89 20.62
C ASP A 206 -15.86 4.56 21.63
N LEU A 207 -17.10 4.80 21.22
CA LEU A 207 -18.15 5.34 22.11
C LEU A 207 -18.36 4.44 23.32
N LEU A 208 -18.44 3.12 23.11
CA LEU A 208 -18.65 2.15 24.18
C LEU A 208 -17.52 2.17 25.22
N VAL A 209 -16.28 2.44 24.79
CA VAL A 209 -15.12 2.58 25.68
C VAL A 209 -15.09 3.96 26.36
N ARG A 210 -15.28 5.05 25.60
CA ARG A 210 -14.92 6.41 26.04
C ARG A 210 -16.06 7.21 26.68
N LEU A 211 -17.32 6.80 26.54
CA LEU A 211 -18.45 7.51 27.16
C LEU A 211 -18.47 7.37 28.69
N HIS A 212 -17.88 6.30 29.23
CA HIS A 212 -17.96 5.99 30.65
C HIS A 212 -16.60 5.50 31.20
N PRO A 213 -15.51 6.29 31.14
CA PRO A 213 -14.20 5.85 31.63
C PRO A 213 -14.27 5.54 33.14
N SER A 214 -13.47 4.57 33.60
CA SER A 214 -13.37 4.26 35.04
C SER A 214 -12.23 5.02 35.67
N SER A 215 -12.40 5.45 36.91
CA SER A 215 -11.27 5.86 37.77
C SER A 215 -10.66 4.69 38.54
N ASP A 216 -10.95 3.45 38.11
CA ASP A 216 -10.74 2.24 38.90
C ASP A 216 -9.37 1.61 38.62
N GLU A 217 -8.52 1.59 39.65
CA GLU A 217 -7.19 0.96 39.63
C GLU A 217 -7.25 -0.56 39.31
N ARG A 218 -8.44 -1.19 39.34
CA ARG A 218 -8.64 -2.60 39.02
C ARG A 218 -8.22 -3.01 37.61
N ALA A 219 -8.16 -2.10 36.63
CA ALA A 219 -7.72 -2.39 35.26
C ALA A 219 -6.20 -2.24 35.05
N GLU A 220 -5.47 -1.61 35.98
CA GLU A 220 -4.00 -1.42 35.90
C GLU A 220 -3.21 -2.74 35.75
N PRO A 221 -3.57 -3.87 36.40
CA PRO A 221 -2.80 -5.12 36.26
C PRO A 221 -2.83 -5.72 34.85
N GLU A 222 -3.93 -5.51 34.10
CA GLU A 222 -4.12 -6.08 32.77
C GLU A 222 -3.64 -5.14 31.66
N LEU A 223 -3.86 -3.82 31.82
CA LEU A 223 -3.51 -2.81 30.82
C LEU A 223 -2.15 -2.17 31.05
N GLY A 224 -1.55 -2.41 32.21
CA GLY A 224 -0.35 -1.71 32.66
C GLY A 224 -0.66 -0.34 33.26
N ARG A 225 0.36 0.27 33.87
CA ARG A 225 0.28 1.54 34.60
C ARG A 225 0.26 2.79 33.73
N CYS A 226 0.68 2.73 32.46
CA CYS A 226 0.71 3.86 31.52
C CYS A 226 1.29 5.17 32.10
N ARG A 227 2.44 5.07 32.78
CA ARG A 227 3.16 6.19 33.40
C ARG A 227 4.33 6.64 32.54
N PRO A 228 4.87 7.86 32.74
CA PRO A 228 6.13 8.24 32.12
C PRO A 228 7.20 7.18 32.40
N ASN A 229 7.84 6.70 31.34
CA ASN A 229 8.89 5.70 31.40
C ASN A 229 10.24 6.37 31.16
N GLU A 230 11.20 6.14 32.04
CA GLU A 230 12.57 6.61 31.90
C GLU A 230 13.37 5.68 30.97
N ASP A 231 14.47 6.19 30.42
CA ASP A 231 15.40 5.40 29.62
C ASP A 231 16.10 4.32 30.45
N TRP A 232 16.92 3.46 29.81
CA TRP A 232 17.59 2.38 30.57
C TRP A 232 18.46 2.90 31.72
N LEU A 233 18.95 4.15 31.61
CA LEU A 233 19.86 4.78 32.57
C LEU A 233 19.09 5.45 33.72
N GLY A 234 17.79 5.67 33.57
CA GLY A 234 16.97 6.41 34.53
C GLY A 234 17.20 7.92 34.48
N ASP A 235 17.81 8.42 33.39
CA ASP A 235 18.33 9.79 33.32
C ASP A 235 17.38 10.74 32.56
N GLU A 236 16.59 10.22 31.61
CA GLU A 236 15.62 10.99 30.80
C GLU A 236 14.31 10.21 30.60
N ILE A 237 13.18 10.93 30.49
CA ILE A 237 11.90 10.32 30.11
C ILE A 237 12.00 9.85 28.66
N GLU A 238 11.97 8.54 28.46
CA GLU A 238 12.00 7.90 27.14
C GLU A 238 10.61 7.92 26.49
N PHE A 239 9.54 7.65 27.27
CA PHE A 239 8.15 7.65 26.80
C PHE A 239 7.19 8.27 27.81
N ASP A 240 6.56 9.41 27.45
CA ASP A 240 5.48 10.03 28.22
C ASP A 240 4.10 9.53 27.73
N TRP A 241 3.63 8.41 28.30
CA TRP A 241 2.34 7.81 27.93
C TRP A 241 1.12 8.70 28.23
N PRO A 242 1.03 9.40 29.38
CA PRO A 242 -0.05 10.36 29.63
C PRO A 242 -0.11 11.48 28.59
N TRP A 243 1.02 12.11 28.27
CA TRP A 243 1.09 13.12 27.21
C TRP A 243 0.68 12.54 25.86
N PHE A 244 1.18 11.35 25.54
CA PHE A 244 0.87 10.68 24.28
C PHE A 244 -0.63 10.38 24.16
N LYS A 245 -1.28 9.86 25.20
CA LYS A 245 -2.73 9.61 25.22
C LYS A 245 -3.52 10.89 24.93
N ALA A 246 -3.23 11.97 25.67
CA ALA A 246 -3.93 13.24 25.51
C ALA A 246 -3.74 13.84 24.10
N SER A 247 -2.50 13.82 23.61
CA SER A 247 -2.16 14.34 22.28
C SER A 247 -2.76 13.48 21.17
N LEU A 248 -2.75 12.15 21.33
CA LEU A 248 -3.37 11.20 20.40
C LEU A 248 -4.87 11.43 20.32
N THR A 249 -5.58 11.52 21.46
CA THR A 249 -7.02 11.78 21.48
C THR A 249 -7.36 13.07 20.75
N SER A 250 -6.69 14.16 21.11
CA SER A 250 -6.93 15.47 20.49
C SER A 250 -6.61 15.46 18.98
N ALA A 251 -5.53 14.79 18.57
CA ALA A 251 -5.20 14.63 17.16
C ALA A 251 -6.31 13.88 16.44
N LEU A 252 -6.66 12.69 16.91
CA LEU A 252 -7.64 11.82 16.26
C LEU A 252 -9.00 12.50 16.09
N GLU A 253 -9.51 13.14 17.14
CA GLU A 253 -10.79 13.87 17.09
C GLU A 253 -10.78 15.00 16.07
N ALA A 254 -9.69 15.79 16.02
CA ALA A 254 -9.55 16.86 15.05
C ALA A 254 -9.52 16.32 13.61
N ALA A 255 -8.87 15.19 13.36
CA ALA A 255 -8.88 14.58 12.03
C ALA A 255 -10.22 14.01 11.64
N THR A 256 -10.80 13.14 12.46
CA THR A 256 -12.00 12.38 12.06
C THR A 256 -13.21 13.28 11.85
N GLN A 257 -13.19 14.50 12.38
CA GLN A 257 -14.17 15.55 12.11
C GLN A 257 -13.91 16.31 10.78
N ASP A 258 -12.67 16.37 10.30
CA ASP A 258 -12.32 16.99 9.01
C ASP A 258 -12.47 16.01 7.85
N THR A 259 -13.70 15.87 7.35
CA THR A 259 -14.01 15.05 6.18
C THR A 259 -13.28 15.50 4.91
N LYS A 260 -12.85 16.76 4.82
CA LYS A 260 -12.12 17.28 3.64
C LYS A 260 -10.66 16.83 3.65
N ALA A 261 -10.05 16.66 4.82
CA ALA A 261 -8.68 16.14 4.92
C ALA A 261 -8.54 14.76 4.25
N PHE A 262 -9.60 13.95 4.29
CA PHE A 262 -9.63 12.59 3.72
C PHE A 262 -10.30 12.48 2.34
N ALA A 263 -10.73 13.60 1.75
CA ALA A 263 -11.26 13.61 0.39
C ALA A 263 -10.13 13.47 -0.64
N LEU A 264 -10.44 12.82 -1.77
CA LEU A 264 -9.61 12.91 -2.97
C LEU A 264 -9.95 14.22 -3.67
N ASP A 265 -8.93 15.03 -3.97
CA ASP A 265 -9.09 16.32 -4.62
C ASP A 265 -8.48 16.27 -6.03
N PRO A 266 -9.26 16.50 -7.10
CA PRO A 266 -8.73 16.53 -8.47
C PRO A 266 -7.62 17.56 -8.69
N GLU A 267 -7.57 18.62 -7.88
CA GLU A 267 -6.54 19.65 -7.95
C GLU A 267 -5.18 19.17 -7.38
N ASP A 268 -5.16 18.04 -6.64
CA ASP A 268 -3.90 17.43 -6.17
C ASP A 268 -3.11 16.77 -7.30
N GLY A 269 -3.65 16.69 -8.52
CA GLY A 269 -3.01 16.08 -9.69
C GLY A 269 -3.65 14.75 -10.10
N PRO A 270 -2.91 13.88 -10.84
CA PRO A 270 -3.37 12.54 -11.20
C PRO A 270 -3.82 11.72 -9.98
N MET A 271 -4.72 10.76 -10.16
CA MET A 271 -5.32 9.97 -9.07
C MET A 271 -4.30 9.39 -8.07
N SER A 272 -3.13 8.93 -8.53
CA SER A 272 -2.03 8.48 -7.67
C SER A 272 -1.50 9.57 -6.73
N GLU A 273 -1.44 10.82 -7.19
CA GLU A 273 -1.02 11.98 -6.39
C GLU A 273 -2.11 12.40 -5.40
N GLN A 274 -3.39 12.29 -5.78
CA GLN A 274 -4.51 12.55 -4.88
C GLN A 274 -4.47 11.64 -3.65
N TYR A 275 -4.13 10.34 -3.81
CA TYR A 275 -4.00 9.42 -2.68
C TYR A 275 -2.93 9.86 -1.68
N ARG A 276 -1.74 10.23 -2.17
CA ARG A 276 -0.65 10.71 -1.32
C ARG A 276 -0.95 12.08 -0.72
N ALA A 277 -1.49 13.00 -1.50
CA ALA A 277 -1.83 14.35 -1.06
C ALA A 277 -2.88 14.33 0.06
N ARG A 278 -3.89 13.48 -0.06
CA ARG A 278 -4.87 13.17 1.00
C ARG A 278 -4.17 12.78 2.30
N TRP A 279 -3.24 11.83 2.25
CA TRP A 279 -2.52 11.39 3.44
C TRP A 279 -1.59 12.47 4.00
N ALA A 280 -0.93 13.23 3.13
CA ALA A 280 -0.09 14.36 3.52
C ALA A 280 -0.89 15.48 4.20
N ARG A 281 -2.13 15.75 3.79
CA ARG A 281 -3.03 16.70 4.48
C ARG A 281 -3.28 16.28 5.92
N ALA A 282 -3.67 15.02 6.14
CA ALA A 282 -3.89 14.48 7.48
C ALA A 282 -2.63 14.57 8.35
N TYR A 283 -1.46 14.23 7.79
CA TYR A 283 -0.17 14.30 8.52
C TYR A 283 0.29 15.72 8.85
N ARG A 284 -0.08 16.72 8.04
CA ARG A 284 0.29 18.14 8.26
C ARG A 284 -0.44 18.78 9.45
N VAL A 285 -1.45 18.12 10.00
CA VAL A 285 -2.06 18.54 11.26
C VAL A 285 -1.01 18.42 12.38
N PRO A 286 -0.64 19.51 13.08
CA PRO A 286 0.51 19.50 14.01
C PRO A 286 0.46 18.38 15.06
N ALA A 287 -0.72 18.15 15.65
CA ALA A 287 -0.92 17.10 16.64
C ALA A 287 -0.67 15.70 16.07
N PHE A 288 -1.06 15.44 14.82
CA PHE A 288 -0.75 14.17 14.15
C PHE A 288 0.74 13.95 13.94
N ARG A 289 1.45 14.99 13.52
CA ARG A 289 2.89 14.93 13.27
C ARG A 289 3.64 14.55 14.54
N GLU A 290 3.29 15.15 15.68
CA GLU A 290 3.91 14.86 16.98
C GLU A 290 3.60 13.44 17.47
N VAL A 291 2.33 13.04 17.40
CA VAL A 291 1.87 11.69 17.79
C VAL A 291 2.49 10.62 16.90
N ALA A 292 2.57 10.84 15.58
CA ALA A 292 3.21 9.91 14.65
C ALA A 292 4.73 9.79 14.88
N ALA A 293 5.39 10.89 15.24
CA ALA A 293 6.82 10.89 15.60
C ALA A 293 7.08 10.13 16.91
N PHE A 294 6.23 10.34 17.93
CA PHE A 294 6.26 9.55 19.17
C PHE A 294 6.05 8.07 18.87
N SER A 295 5.00 7.74 18.11
CA SER A 295 4.66 6.36 17.73
C SER A 295 5.81 5.67 16.98
N SER A 296 6.51 6.40 16.10
CA SER A 296 7.66 5.88 15.36
C SER A 296 8.85 5.62 16.28
N SER A 297 9.10 6.53 17.23
CA SER A 297 10.16 6.36 18.24
C SER A 297 9.87 5.17 19.15
N ALA A 298 8.63 5.04 19.61
CA ALA A 298 8.17 3.87 20.35
C ALA A 298 8.38 2.61 19.51
N PHE A 299 7.86 2.58 18.29
CA PHE A 299 7.97 1.42 17.40
C PHE A 299 9.41 0.89 17.22
N TYR A 300 10.40 1.75 16.97
CA TYR A 300 11.78 1.31 16.73
C TYR A 300 12.56 0.94 18.00
N LYS A 301 12.32 1.64 19.12
CA LYS A 301 13.05 1.41 20.37
C LYS A 301 12.50 0.22 21.17
N PHE A 302 11.19 -0.04 21.10
CA PHE A 302 10.49 -1.11 21.81
C PHE A 302 10.97 -2.55 21.50
N ARG A 303 11.80 -2.76 20.46
CA ARG A 303 12.37 -4.09 20.14
C ARG A 303 13.44 -4.58 21.13
N ARG A 304 13.88 -3.77 22.09
CA ARG A 304 14.90 -4.13 23.10
C ARG A 304 14.28 -4.35 24.47
N ASN A 305 13.75 -5.54 24.77
CA ASN A 305 13.28 -5.97 26.11
C ASN A 305 12.27 -5.05 26.85
N GLN A 306 11.78 -3.98 26.22
CA GLN A 306 10.95 -2.90 26.79
C GLN A 306 9.44 -3.24 26.84
N TRP A 307 9.02 -4.46 26.51
CA TRP A 307 7.61 -4.88 26.70
C TRP A 307 7.20 -4.89 28.18
N GLU A 308 8.16 -4.79 29.09
CA GLU A 308 7.95 -4.60 30.54
C GLU A 308 7.57 -3.15 30.91
N CYS A 309 7.62 -2.17 29.98
CA CYS A 309 7.31 -0.75 30.21
C CYS A 309 5.84 -0.42 30.55
N GLY A 310 4.98 -1.44 30.70
CA GLY A 310 3.72 -1.33 31.45
C GLY A 310 2.66 -0.39 30.87
N CYS A 311 2.56 -0.19 29.56
CA CYS A 311 1.41 0.49 28.95
C CYS A 311 0.93 -0.21 27.69
N ASN A 312 0.06 -1.21 27.86
CA ASN A 312 -0.42 -2.05 26.77
C ASN A 312 -1.24 -1.25 25.73
N PRO A 313 -2.25 -0.44 26.13
CA PRO A 313 -2.98 0.42 25.18
C PRO A 313 -2.08 1.40 24.43
N GLY A 314 -1.09 2.00 25.10
CA GLY A 314 -0.15 2.94 24.47
C GLY A 314 0.71 2.28 23.38
N ILE A 315 1.15 1.05 23.62
CA ILE A 315 1.88 0.25 22.63
C ILE A 315 0.95 -0.08 21.46
N VAL A 316 -0.25 -0.59 21.73
CA VAL A 316 -1.23 -0.92 20.68
C VAL A 316 -1.57 0.31 19.83
N ALA A 317 -1.84 1.46 20.48
CA ALA A 317 -2.05 2.74 19.81
C ALA A 317 -0.86 3.15 18.94
N SER A 318 0.36 3.03 19.43
CA SER A 318 1.58 3.36 18.67
C SER A 318 1.74 2.49 17.42
N TYR A 319 1.39 1.21 17.51
CA TYR A 319 1.38 0.29 16.36
C TYR A 319 0.28 0.63 15.36
N ILE A 320 -0.93 0.98 15.82
CA ILE A 320 -2.02 1.43 14.93
C ILE A 320 -1.61 2.75 14.25
N MET A 321 -1.00 3.69 14.98
CA MET A 321 -0.56 4.97 14.44
C MET A 321 0.55 4.85 13.39
N GLN A 322 1.28 3.73 13.34
CA GLN A 322 2.16 3.45 12.21
C GLN A 322 1.41 3.39 10.88
N VAL A 323 0.10 3.13 10.89
CA VAL A 323 -0.75 3.21 9.69
C VAL A 323 -0.59 4.54 8.99
N VAL A 324 -0.71 5.64 9.74
CA VAL A 324 -0.57 7.00 9.20
C VAL A 324 0.82 7.18 8.61
N THR A 325 1.87 6.82 9.35
CA THR A 325 3.25 6.95 8.90
C THR A 325 3.48 6.18 7.60
N PHE A 326 3.07 4.91 7.52
CA PHE A 326 3.31 4.07 6.35
C PHE A 326 2.42 4.42 5.15
N CYS A 327 1.19 4.90 5.37
CA CYS A 327 0.37 5.49 4.33
C CYS A 327 1.10 6.68 3.71
N VAL A 328 1.50 7.71 4.47
CA VAL A 328 2.15 8.88 3.85
C VAL A 328 3.44 8.51 3.11
N ARG A 329 4.11 7.45 3.56
CA ARG A 329 5.30 6.87 2.94
C ARG A 329 5.06 6.11 1.63
N ASP A 330 3.81 5.76 1.35
CA ASP A 330 3.46 4.85 0.25
C ASP A 330 4.21 3.51 0.36
N THR A 331 4.26 2.98 1.59
CA THR A 331 4.92 1.70 1.93
C THR A 331 3.88 0.68 2.36
N GLU A 332 2.84 0.58 1.52
CA GLU A 332 1.61 -0.20 1.66
C GLU A 332 1.86 -1.67 2.02
N ALA A 333 2.98 -2.15 1.51
CA ALA A 333 3.78 -3.23 1.99
C ALA A 333 3.74 -3.44 3.53
N TRP A 334 4.57 -2.68 4.24
CA TRP A 334 4.80 -2.83 5.68
C TRP A 334 3.52 -2.63 6.47
N LEU A 335 2.67 -1.74 5.98
CA LEU A 335 1.40 -1.35 6.56
C LEU A 335 0.49 -2.53 6.90
N HIS A 336 0.24 -3.46 5.97
CA HIS A 336 -0.66 -4.59 6.24
C HIS A 336 -0.18 -5.48 7.40
N ARG A 337 1.13 -5.71 7.50
CA ARG A 337 1.71 -6.50 8.60
C ARG A 337 1.55 -5.82 9.94
N TYR A 338 1.74 -4.50 9.99
CA TYR A 338 1.55 -3.74 11.21
C TYR A 338 0.10 -3.69 11.63
N VAL A 339 -0.82 -3.55 10.68
CA VAL A 339 -2.26 -3.60 10.93
C VAL A 339 -2.65 -4.96 11.51
N GLY A 340 -2.22 -6.07 10.90
CA GLY A 340 -2.49 -7.40 11.41
C GLY A 340 -1.83 -7.68 12.77
N ALA A 341 -0.59 -7.23 12.98
CA ALA A 341 0.10 -7.35 14.26
C ALA A 341 -0.57 -6.50 15.36
N ALA A 342 -0.97 -5.27 15.04
CA ALA A 342 -1.70 -4.38 15.94
C ALA A 342 -3.02 -5.00 16.36
N TRP A 343 -3.75 -5.62 15.43
CA TRP A 343 -4.99 -6.34 15.74
C TRP A 343 -4.78 -7.48 16.73
N ARG A 344 -3.72 -8.28 16.54
CA ARG A 344 -3.36 -9.35 17.49
C ARG A 344 -2.99 -8.79 18.85
N LEU A 345 -2.15 -7.76 18.88
CA LEU A 345 -1.72 -7.12 20.12
C LEU A 345 -2.90 -6.50 20.85
N MET A 346 -3.87 -5.92 20.13
CA MET A 346 -5.11 -5.43 20.73
C MET A 346 -5.86 -6.57 21.44
N ASN A 347 -6.15 -7.67 20.73
CA ASN A 347 -6.84 -8.81 21.33
C ASN A 347 -6.07 -9.48 22.49
N LEU A 348 -4.74 -9.37 22.51
CA LEU A 348 -3.90 -9.99 23.54
C LEU A 348 -3.63 -9.09 24.74
N LEU A 349 -3.37 -7.81 24.51
CA LEU A 349 -2.84 -6.86 25.50
C LEU A 349 -3.86 -5.79 25.91
N ALA A 350 -4.88 -5.56 25.08
CA ALA A 350 -5.90 -4.56 25.29
C ALA A 350 -7.29 -5.08 24.86
N PRO A 351 -7.78 -6.20 25.44
CA PRO A 351 -9.10 -6.72 25.11
C PRO A 351 -10.18 -5.71 25.48
N ILE A 352 -11.31 -5.76 24.77
CA ILE A 352 -12.40 -4.77 24.93
C ILE A 352 -12.97 -4.73 26.35
N THR A 353 -13.02 -5.90 27.02
CA THR A 353 -13.49 -6.05 28.40
C THR A 353 -12.61 -5.32 29.41
N SER A 354 -11.33 -5.10 29.12
CA SER A 354 -10.44 -4.27 29.92
C SER A 354 -10.46 -2.81 29.43
N LEU A 355 -10.49 -2.57 28.11
CA LEU A 355 -10.42 -1.22 27.52
C LEU A 355 -11.56 -0.29 27.96
N ILE A 356 -12.77 -0.82 28.15
CA ILE A 356 -13.98 -0.11 28.63
C ILE A 356 -13.82 0.52 30.03
N TYR A 357 -12.75 0.20 30.76
CA TYR A 357 -12.39 0.89 32.00
C TYR A 357 -11.48 2.10 31.77
N THR A 358 -11.10 2.39 30.53
CA THR A 358 -10.17 3.46 30.16
C THR A 358 -10.77 4.45 29.17
N ASP A 359 -10.03 5.50 28.87
CA ASP A 359 -10.34 6.53 27.86
C ASP A 359 -9.35 6.49 26.68
N TRP A 360 -8.59 5.40 26.52
CA TRP A 360 -7.65 5.28 25.41
C TRP A 360 -8.38 5.22 24.05
N PRO A 361 -8.00 6.04 23.07
CA PRO A 361 -8.71 6.15 21.79
C PRO A 361 -8.28 5.05 20.79
N ILE A 362 -8.22 3.78 21.23
CA ILE A 362 -7.74 2.66 20.40
C ILE A 362 -8.66 2.45 19.19
N PHE A 363 -9.97 2.40 19.43
CA PHE A 363 -10.94 2.21 18.35
C PHE A 363 -11.07 3.45 17.47
N LEU A 364 -10.90 4.66 18.02
CA LEU A 364 -10.78 5.87 17.18
C LEU A 364 -9.52 5.83 16.28
N ALA A 365 -8.40 5.31 16.76
CA ALA A 365 -7.20 5.11 15.94
C ALA A 365 -7.44 4.08 14.82
N LEU A 366 -8.19 3.01 15.10
CA LEU A 366 -8.62 2.04 14.08
C LEU A 366 -9.63 2.63 13.09
N HIS A 367 -10.52 3.51 13.56
CA HIS A 367 -11.43 4.26 12.71
C HIS A 367 -10.66 5.16 11.75
N LEU A 368 -9.63 5.86 12.21
CA LEU A 368 -8.72 6.57 11.32
C LEU A 368 -8.12 5.62 10.29
N GLY A 369 -7.67 4.44 10.71
CA GLY A 369 -7.20 3.39 9.79
C GLY A 369 -8.22 3.02 8.71
N SER A 370 -9.51 2.92 9.04
CA SER A 370 -10.58 2.64 8.08
C SER A 370 -10.91 3.82 7.14
N LEU A 371 -10.54 5.05 7.53
CA LEU A 371 -10.65 6.23 6.65
C LEU A 371 -9.43 6.37 5.72
N LEU A 372 -8.28 5.85 6.12
CA LEU A 372 -7.01 5.95 5.38
C LEU A 372 -6.82 4.90 4.27
N ARG A 373 -7.76 3.98 4.08
CA ARG A 373 -7.74 3.00 2.98
C ARG A 373 -7.63 3.67 1.61
N ARG A 374 -7.17 2.91 0.62
CA ARG A 374 -6.93 3.43 -0.75
C ARG A 374 -8.17 4.12 -1.32
N HIS A 375 -9.34 3.47 -1.32
CA HIS A 375 -10.60 4.05 -1.79
C HIS A 375 -11.49 4.43 -0.60
N PRO A 376 -12.06 5.65 -0.55
CA PRO A 376 -12.99 6.02 0.51
C PRO A 376 -14.20 5.08 0.54
N SER A 377 -14.87 5.03 1.70
CA SER A 377 -16.10 4.26 1.85
C SER A 377 -17.07 4.65 0.74
N PRO A 378 -17.66 3.67 0.04
CA PRO A 378 -18.69 3.99 -0.92
C PRO A 378 -19.86 4.67 -0.19
N TRP A 379 -20.37 4.08 0.89
CA TRP A 379 -21.53 4.59 1.61
C TRP A 379 -21.27 5.93 2.33
N THR A 380 -22.18 6.88 2.14
CA THR A 380 -22.25 8.16 2.87
C THR A 380 -23.66 8.35 3.44
N PRO A 381 -23.82 8.69 4.73
CA PRO A 381 -25.13 8.92 5.35
C PRO A 381 -25.96 9.96 4.57
N GLY A 382 -27.26 9.72 4.40
CA GLY A 382 -28.21 10.70 3.86
C GLY A 382 -28.13 11.01 2.37
N LYS A 383 -27.28 10.34 1.58
CA LYS A 383 -27.30 10.42 0.10
C LYS A 383 -28.37 9.53 -0.54
N TRP A 384 -28.81 8.51 0.18
CA TRP A 384 -29.94 7.67 -0.16
C TRP A 384 -31.16 8.31 0.51
N GLY A 385 -32.24 8.58 -0.25
CA GLY A 385 -33.34 9.46 0.17
C GLY A 385 -33.98 9.13 1.53
N PRO A 386 -34.76 10.06 2.11
CA PRO A 386 -35.23 10.00 3.49
C PRO A 386 -36.02 8.71 3.81
N VAL A 387 -35.77 8.18 5.02
CA VAL A 387 -36.38 6.99 5.65
C VAL A 387 -37.86 7.20 6.02
N ASP A 388 -38.47 8.32 5.61
CA ASP A 388 -39.83 8.72 6.00
C ASP A 388 -40.96 7.94 5.31
N SER A 389 -40.63 6.97 4.44
CA SER A 389 -41.65 6.05 3.93
C SER A 389 -41.98 5.00 4.99
N PRO A 390 -43.24 4.83 5.39
CA PRO A 390 -43.61 3.79 6.34
C PRO A 390 -43.11 2.46 5.78
N VAL A 391 -42.38 1.71 6.59
CA VAL A 391 -41.95 0.34 6.31
C VAL A 391 -43.20 -0.50 6.04
N GLY A 392 -43.63 -0.50 4.79
CA GLY A 392 -44.92 -0.98 4.33
C GLY A 392 -44.71 -1.65 2.99
N GLU A 393 -44.49 -2.96 3.09
CA GLU A 393 -44.28 -3.94 2.03
C GLU A 393 -43.14 -3.63 1.02
N PRO A 394 -42.24 -4.59 0.76
CA PRO A 394 -41.25 -4.43 -0.30
C PRO A 394 -42.01 -4.09 -1.59
N HIS A 395 -41.57 -3.06 -2.32
CA HIS A 395 -42.06 -2.81 -3.68
C HIS A 395 -42.09 -4.16 -4.40
N ALA A 396 -43.28 -4.65 -4.73
CA ALA A 396 -43.55 -5.98 -5.28
C ALA A 396 -43.04 -6.16 -6.73
N GLY A 397 -41.91 -5.52 -7.06
CA GLY A 397 -41.25 -5.56 -8.36
C GLY A 397 -39.73 -5.43 -8.34
N SER A 398 -39.06 -5.24 -7.20
CA SER A 398 -37.58 -5.33 -7.16
C SER A 398 -37.17 -6.78 -6.93
N GLY A 399 -36.67 -7.45 -7.98
CA GLY A 399 -36.08 -8.78 -7.86
C GLY A 399 -34.96 -8.82 -6.81
N ALA A 400 -34.58 -10.03 -6.38
CA ALA A 400 -33.45 -10.25 -5.49
C ALA A 400 -32.23 -9.41 -5.92
N ALA A 401 -31.48 -8.88 -4.95
CA ALA A 401 -30.16 -8.30 -5.22
C ALA A 401 -29.34 -9.32 -6.04
N ARG A 402 -28.66 -8.83 -7.08
CA ARG A 402 -27.88 -9.65 -8.01
C ARG A 402 -26.43 -9.23 -7.90
N SER A 403 -25.52 -10.19 -7.78
CA SER A 403 -24.08 -9.95 -7.77
C SER A 403 -23.61 -9.17 -9.01
N LEU A 404 -22.43 -8.55 -8.93
CA LEU A 404 -21.83 -7.85 -10.08
C LEU A 404 -21.68 -8.80 -11.28
N GLU A 405 -21.31 -10.05 -11.00
CA GLU A 405 -21.19 -11.10 -12.02
C GLU A 405 -22.53 -11.37 -12.73
N ASP A 406 -23.64 -11.47 -11.99
CA ASP A 406 -24.96 -11.67 -12.57
C ASP A 406 -25.38 -10.53 -13.48
N ILE A 407 -25.12 -9.29 -13.06
CA ILE A 407 -25.43 -8.09 -13.84
C ILE A 407 -24.61 -8.07 -15.13
N VAL A 408 -23.31 -8.37 -15.04
CA VAL A 408 -22.41 -8.46 -16.21
C VAL A 408 -22.89 -9.56 -17.16
N ARG A 409 -23.21 -10.75 -16.65
CA ARG A 409 -23.68 -11.88 -17.47
C ARG A 409 -24.95 -11.52 -18.26
N MET A 410 -25.88 -10.80 -17.64
CA MET A 410 -27.09 -10.34 -18.31
C MET A 410 -26.81 -9.29 -19.38
N ALA A 411 -25.84 -8.40 -19.14
CA ALA A 411 -25.41 -7.40 -20.13
C ALA A 411 -24.71 -8.02 -21.36
N LEU A 412 -24.25 -9.27 -21.23
CA LEU A 412 -23.54 -10.03 -22.25
C LEU A 412 -24.42 -10.97 -23.07
N ASP A 413 -25.75 -10.96 -22.99
CA ASP A 413 -26.60 -11.89 -23.78
C ASP A 413 -27.09 -11.23 -25.09
N PRO A 414 -26.68 -11.70 -26.30
CA PRO A 414 -25.76 -12.82 -26.58
C PRO A 414 -24.28 -12.43 -26.47
N THR A 415 -23.42 -13.39 -26.10
CA THR A 415 -22.01 -13.10 -25.75
C THR A 415 -21.19 -12.65 -26.95
N PRO A 416 -20.66 -11.42 -26.96
CA PRO A 416 -19.82 -10.93 -28.05
C PRO A 416 -18.46 -11.61 -28.08
N GLN A 417 -17.80 -11.58 -29.24
CA GLN A 417 -16.42 -12.09 -29.36
C GLN A 417 -15.40 -11.24 -28.60
N THR A 418 -15.60 -9.92 -28.54
CA THR A 418 -14.69 -8.98 -27.88
C THR A 418 -15.49 -7.99 -27.07
N VAL A 419 -15.11 -7.83 -25.81
CA VAL A 419 -15.77 -6.95 -24.85
C VAL A 419 -14.71 -6.14 -24.13
N TYR A 420 -14.87 -4.83 -24.15
CA TYR A 420 -14.08 -3.92 -23.35
C TYR A 420 -14.84 -3.59 -22.06
N VAL A 421 -14.09 -3.36 -20.99
CA VAL A 421 -14.62 -3.02 -19.68
C VAL A 421 -13.87 -1.80 -19.16
N THR A 422 -14.61 -0.84 -18.62
CA THR A 422 -14.07 0.32 -17.91
C THR A 422 -14.95 0.65 -16.71
N ALA A 423 -14.47 1.51 -15.81
CA ALA A 423 -15.26 2.00 -14.69
C ALA A 423 -15.07 3.50 -14.50
N ALA A 424 -16.11 4.16 -14.00
CA ALA A 424 -16.08 5.58 -13.69
C ALA A 424 -16.65 5.84 -12.29
N TRP A 425 -15.98 6.75 -11.57
CA TRP A 425 -16.36 7.22 -10.24
C TRP A 425 -15.61 8.51 -9.89
N GLY A 426 -16.13 9.22 -8.88
CA GLY A 426 -15.61 10.48 -8.40
C GLY A 426 -15.48 11.51 -9.51
N ALA A 427 -14.38 12.26 -9.49
CA ALA A 427 -14.12 13.31 -10.46
C ALA A 427 -13.90 12.81 -11.90
N LEU A 428 -13.74 11.50 -12.12
CA LEU A 428 -13.66 10.92 -13.45
C LEU A 428 -15.05 10.77 -14.09
N SER A 429 -16.13 10.77 -13.29
CA SER A 429 -17.51 10.65 -13.76
C SER A 429 -17.88 11.73 -14.79
N GLN A 430 -17.43 12.98 -14.58
CA GLN A 430 -17.67 14.09 -15.52
C GLN A 430 -17.06 13.87 -16.92
N PHE A 431 -16.05 13.01 -17.06
CA PHE A 431 -15.37 12.77 -18.34
C PHE A 431 -15.95 11.59 -19.12
N VAL A 432 -16.90 10.85 -18.55
CA VAL A 432 -17.53 9.67 -19.17
C VAL A 432 -18.05 9.98 -20.58
N GLY A 433 -18.77 11.09 -20.74
CA GLY A 433 -19.33 11.48 -22.05
C GLY A 433 -18.27 11.61 -23.14
N ALA A 434 -17.11 12.21 -22.82
CA ALA A 434 -16.02 12.38 -23.76
C ALA A 434 -15.38 11.04 -24.17
N VAL A 435 -15.23 10.11 -23.22
CA VAL A 435 -14.73 8.76 -23.49
C VAL A 435 -15.70 7.97 -24.37
N LEU A 436 -17.00 8.03 -24.10
CA LEU A 436 -18.02 7.34 -24.90
C LEU A 436 -18.13 7.90 -26.33
N ALA A 437 -17.97 9.21 -26.51
CA ALA A 437 -17.90 9.83 -27.83
C ALA A 437 -16.68 9.31 -28.61
N ARG A 438 -15.51 9.22 -27.96
CA ARG A 438 -14.30 8.65 -28.58
C ARG A 438 -14.49 7.17 -28.95
N TRP A 439 -15.13 6.39 -28.07
CA TRP A 439 -15.44 4.99 -28.31
C TRP A 439 -16.27 4.80 -29.58
N THR A 440 -17.28 5.65 -29.74
CA THR A 440 -18.17 5.68 -30.90
C THR A 440 -17.44 6.07 -32.18
N ALA A 441 -16.61 7.13 -32.12
CA ALA A 441 -15.85 7.62 -33.27
C ALA A 441 -14.87 6.57 -33.83
N LEU A 442 -14.33 5.71 -32.97
CA LEU A 442 -13.44 4.61 -33.34
C LEU A 442 -14.17 3.35 -33.82
N ALA A 443 -15.52 3.32 -33.79
CA ALA A 443 -16.33 2.14 -34.09
C ALA A 443 -15.89 0.89 -33.30
N MET A 444 -15.58 1.09 -32.02
CA MET A 444 -15.05 0.05 -31.14
C MET A 444 -16.09 -1.04 -30.81
N PRO A 445 -15.64 -2.25 -30.41
CA PRO A 445 -16.52 -3.32 -29.92
C PRO A 445 -17.32 -2.94 -28.66
N LEU A 446 -18.15 -3.88 -28.16
CA LEU A 446 -18.97 -3.65 -26.97
C LEU A 446 -18.14 -3.14 -25.78
N LEU A 447 -18.54 -2.01 -25.21
CA LEU A 447 -18.02 -1.48 -23.95
C LEU A 447 -19.03 -1.71 -22.83
N LEU A 448 -18.59 -2.35 -21.75
CA LEU A 448 -19.26 -2.35 -20.46
C LEU A 448 -18.66 -1.25 -19.59
N LEU A 449 -19.45 -0.23 -19.27
CA LEU A 449 -19.05 0.84 -18.33
C LEU A 449 -19.68 0.58 -16.98
N ILE A 450 -18.85 0.33 -15.97
CA ILE A 450 -19.25 0.13 -14.58
C ILE A 450 -19.32 1.51 -13.90
N ALA A 451 -20.53 1.99 -13.65
CA ALA A 451 -20.77 3.26 -12.97
C ALA A 451 -20.92 3.01 -11.46
N LEU A 452 -19.92 3.44 -10.68
CA LEU A 452 -19.82 3.13 -9.24
C LEU A 452 -20.43 4.22 -8.34
N ASP A 453 -20.82 5.36 -8.91
CA ASP A 453 -21.55 6.42 -8.21
C ASP A 453 -22.64 7.04 -9.07
N PHE A 454 -23.45 7.90 -8.44
CA PHE A 454 -24.60 8.54 -9.08
C PHE A 454 -24.19 9.41 -10.28
N GLU A 455 -23.10 10.16 -10.17
CA GLU A 455 -22.62 11.05 -11.24
C GLU A 455 -22.18 10.27 -12.48
N ALA A 456 -21.53 9.11 -12.31
CA ALA A 456 -21.17 8.21 -13.39
C ALA A 456 -22.42 7.61 -14.06
N VAL A 457 -23.42 7.21 -13.26
CA VAL A 457 -24.69 6.68 -13.78
C VAL A 457 -25.40 7.74 -14.61
N GLU A 458 -25.51 8.96 -14.10
CA GLU A 458 -26.14 10.08 -14.78
C GLU A 458 -25.40 10.42 -16.08
N SER A 459 -24.07 10.55 -16.02
CA SER A 459 -23.21 10.85 -17.17
C SER A 459 -23.30 9.78 -18.26
N CYS A 460 -23.43 8.51 -17.89
CA CYS A 460 -23.62 7.40 -18.84
C CYS A 460 -25.05 7.35 -19.40
N ALA A 461 -26.05 7.78 -18.62
CA ALA A 461 -27.46 7.80 -19.02
C ALA A 461 -27.80 8.93 -20.00
N MET A 462 -27.14 10.08 -19.89
CA MET A 462 -27.41 11.25 -20.75
C MET A 462 -26.93 11.10 -22.20
N GLN A 463 -26.11 10.10 -22.52
CA GLN A 463 -25.53 9.94 -23.87
C GLN A 463 -26.45 9.13 -24.79
N GLU A 464 -26.60 9.58 -26.04
CA GLU A 464 -27.20 8.74 -27.09
C GLU A 464 -26.34 7.49 -27.29
N ARG A 465 -26.94 6.31 -27.11
CA ARG A 465 -26.22 5.03 -27.11
C ARG A 465 -26.21 4.41 -28.50
N PRO A 466 -25.09 4.44 -29.25
CA PRO A 466 -24.89 3.43 -30.28
C PRO A 466 -24.85 2.05 -29.60
N GLY A 467 -25.41 1.02 -30.24
CA GLY A 467 -25.63 -0.31 -29.64
C GLY A 467 -24.39 -1.07 -29.13
N ALA A 468 -23.20 -0.47 -29.20
CA ALA A 468 -21.93 -1.02 -28.70
C ALA A 468 -21.56 -0.52 -27.29
N ILE A 469 -22.46 0.14 -26.54
CA ILE A 469 -22.19 0.62 -25.17
C ILE A 469 -23.29 0.14 -24.21
N SER A 470 -22.88 -0.48 -23.10
CA SER A 470 -23.76 -0.89 -22.00
C SER A 470 -23.28 -0.28 -20.68
N CYS A 471 -24.13 0.55 -20.08
CA CYS A 471 -23.88 1.15 -18.78
C CYS A 471 -24.43 0.24 -17.67
N ILE A 472 -23.56 -0.21 -16.78
CA ILE A 472 -23.92 -1.01 -15.62
C ILE A 472 -23.93 -0.09 -14.41
N ALA A 473 -25.11 0.15 -13.84
CA ALA A 473 -25.23 0.82 -12.56
C ALA A 473 -24.90 -0.17 -11.44
N THR A 474 -23.74 0.00 -10.83
CA THR A 474 -23.33 -0.72 -9.62
C THR A 474 -23.06 0.29 -8.53
N PRO A 475 -24.07 1.07 -8.08
CA PRO A 475 -23.85 1.85 -6.89
C PRO A 475 -23.42 0.87 -5.80
N GLN A 476 -22.30 1.16 -5.14
CA GLN A 476 -21.95 1.01 -3.71
C GLN A 476 -22.56 -0.11 -2.83
N ARG A 477 -23.76 -0.58 -3.13
CA ARG A 477 -24.54 -1.66 -2.53
C ARG A 477 -23.79 -2.98 -2.35
N PHE A 478 -22.81 -3.27 -3.19
CA PHE A 478 -22.06 -4.54 -3.14
C PHE A 478 -20.89 -4.55 -2.16
N GLY A 479 -20.57 -3.42 -1.49
CA GLY A 479 -19.40 -3.35 -0.60
C GLY A 479 -18.05 -3.50 -1.31
N VAL A 480 -18.04 -3.64 -2.64
CA VAL A 480 -16.84 -3.85 -3.46
C VAL A 480 -16.26 -2.50 -3.90
N GLU A 481 -15.00 -2.24 -3.54
CA GLU A 481 -14.27 -1.05 -3.98
C GLU A 481 -13.95 -1.08 -5.49
N ALA A 482 -13.78 0.11 -6.09
CA ALA A 482 -13.53 0.28 -7.52
C ALA A 482 -12.43 -0.64 -8.09
N ALA A 483 -11.26 -0.70 -7.42
CA ALA A 483 -10.16 -1.54 -7.87
C ALA A 483 -10.46 -3.04 -7.78
N VAL A 484 -11.31 -3.49 -6.85
CA VAL A 484 -11.73 -4.90 -6.76
C VAL A 484 -12.77 -5.21 -7.84
N ALA A 485 -13.76 -4.31 -8.01
CA ALA A 485 -14.81 -4.42 -9.02
C ALA A 485 -14.24 -4.55 -10.45
N LYS A 486 -13.11 -3.86 -10.73
CA LYS A 486 -12.34 -3.99 -11.97
C LYS A 486 -12.03 -5.44 -12.33
N TYR A 487 -11.49 -6.19 -11.37
CA TYR A 487 -11.04 -7.57 -11.59
C TYR A 487 -12.19 -8.58 -11.56
N ILE A 488 -13.22 -8.33 -10.74
CA ILE A 488 -14.45 -9.14 -10.73
C ILE A 488 -15.16 -9.04 -12.08
N ALA A 489 -15.34 -7.83 -12.61
CA ALA A 489 -15.98 -7.64 -13.91
C ALA A 489 -15.15 -8.24 -15.05
N LEU A 490 -13.83 -8.04 -15.07
CA LEU A 490 -12.94 -8.71 -16.02
C LEU A 490 -13.11 -10.24 -15.98
N ALA A 491 -13.15 -10.82 -14.77
CA ALA A 491 -13.28 -12.25 -14.58
C ALA A 491 -14.64 -12.79 -15.04
N ALA A 492 -15.73 -12.06 -14.77
CA ALA A 492 -17.08 -12.40 -15.19
C ALA A 492 -17.21 -12.41 -16.73
N VAL A 493 -16.69 -11.39 -17.40
CA VAL A 493 -16.70 -11.34 -18.88
C VAL A 493 -15.82 -12.42 -19.48
N ALA A 494 -14.61 -12.63 -18.92
CA ALA A 494 -13.72 -13.70 -19.37
C ALA A 494 -14.39 -15.08 -19.22
N ARG A 495 -15.08 -15.33 -18.10
CA ARG A 495 -15.81 -16.58 -17.84
C ARG A 495 -16.92 -16.86 -18.85
N ALA A 496 -17.58 -15.83 -19.36
CA ALA A 496 -18.55 -15.94 -20.44
C ALA A 496 -17.93 -16.39 -21.77
N GLY A 497 -16.59 -16.45 -21.88
CA GLY A 497 -15.86 -16.93 -23.05
C GLY A 497 -15.47 -15.83 -24.04
N ALA A 498 -15.76 -14.56 -23.74
CA ALA A 498 -15.35 -13.43 -24.57
C ALA A 498 -13.86 -13.12 -24.43
N PHE A 499 -13.24 -12.55 -25.48
CA PHE A 499 -11.97 -11.85 -25.34
C PHE A 499 -12.23 -10.52 -24.62
N THR A 500 -11.67 -10.38 -23.42
CA THR A 500 -11.98 -9.27 -22.53
C THR A 500 -10.81 -8.32 -22.47
N VAL A 501 -11.08 -7.02 -22.52
CA VAL A 501 -10.06 -6.00 -22.33
C VAL A 501 -10.51 -5.01 -21.27
N TRP A 502 -9.72 -4.81 -20.24
CA TRP A 502 -9.86 -3.64 -19.37
C TRP A 502 -9.11 -2.46 -19.93
N ILE A 503 -9.72 -1.29 -19.85
CA ILE A 503 -9.08 0.00 -20.11
C ILE A 503 -9.46 1.01 -19.02
N ASP A 504 -8.46 1.59 -18.34
CA ASP A 504 -8.71 2.69 -17.41
C ASP A 504 -9.26 3.91 -18.18
N LEU A 505 -10.12 4.72 -17.54
CA LEU A 505 -10.81 5.85 -18.18
C LEU A 505 -9.85 6.95 -18.68
N ASP A 506 -8.65 7.02 -18.08
CA ASP A 506 -7.58 7.97 -18.39
C ASP A 506 -6.58 7.43 -19.43
N VAL A 507 -6.98 6.42 -20.21
CA VAL A 507 -6.23 5.92 -21.36
C VAL A 507 -6.84 6.45 -22.65
N TYR A 508 -6.12 7.31 -23.35
CA TYR A 508 -6.54 7.81 -24.65
C TYR A 508 -6.23 6.80 -25.77
N LEU A 509 -7.21 6.54 -26.63
CA LEU A 509 -7.07 5.67 -27.80
C LEU A 509 -6.97 6.49 -29.10
N PRO A 510 -5.77 6.64 -29.71
CA PRO A 510 -5.65 7.24 -31.04
C PRO A 510 -6.25 6.39 -32.17
N ARG A 511 -6.41 5.08 -31.97
CA ARG A 511 -6.95 4.10 -32.92
C ARG A 511 -7.47 2.87 -32.19
N ASP A 512 -8.18 1.98 -32.88
CA ASP A 512 -8.60 0.68 -32.33
C ASP A 512 -7.37 -0.22 -31.99
N PRO A 513 -7.15 -0.58 -30.72
CA PRO A 513 -6.04 -1.43 -30.29
C PRO A 513 -6.33 -2.94 -30.40
N THR A 514 -7.54 -3.36 -30.79
CA THR A 514 -8.02 -4.76 -30.68
C THR A 514 -7.05 -5.77 -31.30
N ALA A 515 -6.57 -5.51 -32.52
CA ALA A 515 -5.67 -6.42 -33.23
C ALA A 515 -4.30 -6.59 -32.52
N ALA A 516 -3.77 -5.51 -31.93
CA ALA A 516 -2.51 -5.56 -31.19
C ALA A 516 -2.67 -6.36 -29.89
N LEU A 517 -3.79 -6.15 -29.17
CA LEU A 517 -4.10 -6.87 -27.93
C LEU A 517 -4.31 -8.38 -28.18
N GLN A 518 -5.08 -8.75 -29.21
CA GLN A 518 -5.26 -10.15 -29.60
C GLN A 518 -3.94 -10.78 -30.04
N GLY A 519 -3.13 -10.04 -30.80
CA GLY A 519 -1.80 -10.48 -31.23
C GLY A 519 -0.88 -10.84 -30.06
N ALA A 520 -0.88 -10.04 -28.98
CA ALA A 520 -0.07 -10.28 -27.79
C ALA A 520 -0.43 -11.60 -27.08
N LEU A 521 -1.71 -11.98 -27.05
CA LEU A 521 -2.16 -13.26 -26.48
C LEU A 521 -1.92 -14.45 -27.40
N HIS A 522 -1.72 -14.25 -28.70
CA HIS A 522 -1.43 -15.31 -29.68
C HIS A 522 0.06 -15.66 -29.81
N LEU A 523 0.95 -14.99 -29.07
CA LEU A 523 2.38 -15.29 -29.05
C LEU A 523 2.68 -16.71 -28.52
N ALA A 524 3.89 -17.21 -28.82
CA ALA A 524 4.36 -18.52 -28.40
C ALA A 524 4.17 -18.73 -26.89
N GLY A 525 3.42 -19.78 -26.52
CA GLY A 525 3.08 -20.07 -25.12
C GLY A 525 1.65 -19.69 -24.73
N SER A 526 0.94 -18.86 -25.51
CA SER A 526 -0.49 -18.53 -25.32
C SER A 526 -0.85 -18.19 -23.86
N PRO A 527 -0.33 -17.07 -23.32
CA PRO A 527 -0.65 -16.68 -21.95
C PRO A 527 -2.14 -16.31 -21.79
N PRO A 528 -2.73 -16.51 -20.59
CA PRO A 528 -4.10 -16.08 -20.29
C PRO A 528 -4.25 -14.55 -20.23
N LEU A 529 -3.18 -13.81 -19.90
CA LEU A 529 -3.20 -12.35 -19.73
C LEU A 529 -2.09 -11.66 -20.55
N ALA A 530 -2.38 -10.46 -21.03
CA ALA A 530 -1.41 -9.49 -21.52
C ALA A 530 -1.65 -8.13 -20.88
N MET A 531 -0.59 -7.45 -20.45
CA MET A 531 -0.68 -6.17 -19.74
C MET A 531 0.29 -5.14 -20.31
N ALA A 532 -0.08 -3.87 -20.27
CA ALA A 532 0.86 -2.79 -20.52
C ALA A 532 2.02 -2.84 -19.51
N GLY A 533 3.15 -2.21 -19.82
CA GLY A 533 4.25 -2.08 -18.85
C GLY A 533 4.87 -0.70 -18.95
N PHE A 534 5.42 -0.22 -17.84
CA PHE A 534 6.08 1.10 -17.78
C PHE A 534 7.36 1.10 -18.61
N LEU A 535 7.66 2.13 -19.39
CA LEU A 535 8.92 2.15 -20.16
C LEU A 535 10.15 2.14 -19.25
N THR A 536 10.11 2.91 -18.16
CA THR A 536 11.28 3.16 -17.28
C THR A 536 11.53 2.04 -16.26
N SER A 537 10.64 1.06 -16.18
CA SER A 537 10.82 -0.15 -15.38
C SER A 537 10.34 -1.39 -16.12
N ALA A 538 10.57 -2.58 -15.59
CA ALA A 538 9.93 -3.78 -16.13
C ALA A 538 8.60 -4.10 -15.44
N SER A 539 8.08 -3.18 -14.61
CA SER A 539 6.81 -3.37 -13.91
C SER A 539 5.61 -3.36 -14.85
N LEU A 540 4.60 -4.12 -14.49
CA LEU A 540 3.33 -4.19 -15.20
C LEU A 540 2.42 -3.01 -14.83
N SER A 541 1.72 -2.47 -15.82
CA SER A 541 0.68 -1.47 -15.65
C SER A 541 -0.69 -2.12 -15.83
N PRO A 542 -1.61 -2.01 -14.85
CA PRO A 542 -2.96 -2.52 -14.97
C PRO A 542 -3.90 -1.60 -15.77
N ALA A 543 -3.37 -0.53 -16.39
CA ALA A 543 -4.18 0.42 -17.15
C ALA A 543 -4.83 -0.19 -18.40
N VAL A 544 -4.14 -1.16 -19.01
CA VAL A 544 -4.66 -1.96 -20.11
C VAL A 544 -4.35 -3.43 -19.84
N ILE A 545 -5.40 -4.23 -19.72
CA ILE A 545 -5.31 -5.67 -19.45
C ILE A 545 -6.14 -6.40 -20.50
N ALA A 546 -5.50 -7.21 -21.34
CA ALA A 546 -6.19 -8.14 -22.23
C ALA A 546 -6.22 -9.53 -21.59
N ALA A 547 -7.39 -10.15 -21.59
CA ALA A 547 -7.65 -11.43 -20.98
C ALA A 547 -8.29 -12.38 -22.00
N ARG A 548 -7.77 -13.61 -22.05
CA ARG A 548 -8.35 -14.68 -22.86
C ARG A 548 -9.62 -15.21 -22.20
N GLY A 549 -10.67 -15.43 -23.00
CA GLY A 549 -11.90 -16.05 -22.55
C GLY A 549 -11.66 -17.42 -21.89
N GLY A 550 -12.35 -17.67 -20.79
CA GLY A 550 -12.26 -18.86 -19.94
C GLY A 550 -11.02 -18.88 -19.05
N GLU A 551 -9.83 -18.94 -19.65
CA GLU A 551 -8.57 -19.26 -18.95
C GLU A 551 -8.12 -18.20 -17.94
N ALA A 552 -8.47 -16.93 -18.14
CA ALA A 552 -8.02 -15.84 -17.28
C ALA A 552 -8.87 -15.63 -16.01
N SER A 553 -10.09 -16.18 -15.96
CA SER A 553 -11.10 -15.85 -14.93
C SER A 553 -10.63 -16.19 -13.51
N ASP A 554 -10.11 -17.41 -13.28
CA ASP A 554 -9.62 -17.84 -11.95
C ASP A 554 -8.44 -16.97 -11.47
N LEU A 555 -7.52 -16.61 -12.38
CA LEU A 555 -6.38 -15.76 -12.05
C LEU A 555 -6.82 -14.35 -11.64
N LEU A 556 -7.78 -13.77 -12.35
CA LEU A 556 -8.35 -12.46 -12.07
C LEU A 556 -9.12 -12.43 -10.74
N LEU A 557 -9.92 -13.46 -10.43
CA LEU A 557 -10.63 -13.55 -9.15
C LEU A 557 -9.70 -13.75 -7.96
N ARG A 558 -8.65 -14.56 -8.11
CA ARG A 558 -7.62 -14.69 -7.07
C ARG A 558 -6.92 -13.36 -6.80
N TYR A 559 -6.65 -12.59 -7.86
CA TYR A 559 -6.07 -11.26 -7.73
C TYR A 559 -7.05 -10.29 -7.05
N ALA A 560 -8.33 -10.32 -7.45
CA ALA A 560 -9.39 -9.53 -6.82
C ALA A 560 -9.52 -9.83 -5.32
N SER A 561 -9.53 -11.12 -4.95
CA SER A 561 -9.61 -11.59 -3.57
C SER A 561 -8.39 -11.15 -2.75
N TRP A 562 -7.19 -11.34 -3.30
CA TRP A 562 -5.96 -10.83 -2.68
C TRP A 562 -6.02 -9.30 -2.51
N LEU A 563 -6.42 -8.56 -3.53
CA LEU A 563 -6.55 -7.11 -3.47
C LEU A 563 -7.63 -6.68 -2.45
N TYR A 564 -8.67 -7.47 -2.24
CA TYR A 564 -9.68 -7.27 -1.19
C TYR A 564 -9.12 -7.53 0.21
N GLU A 565 -8.26 -8.51 0.41
CA GLU A 565 -7.64 -8.73 1.72
C GLU A 565 -6.61 -7.64 2.08
N HIS A 566 -6.16 -6.84 1.10
CA HIS A 566 -5.14 -5.80 1.27
C HIS A 566 -5.64 -4.36 0.95
N PRO A 567 -6.44 -3.72 1.83
CA PRO A 567 -7.13 -2.42 1.59
C PRO A 567 -6.25 -1.20 1.38
N TYR A 568 -4.96 -1.33 1.68
CA TYR A 568 -4.02 -0.25 1.48
C TYR A 568 -3.13 -0.46 0.26
N LEU A 569 -3.19 -1.60 -0.43
CA LEU A 569 -2.36 -1.83 -1.62
C LEU A 569 -3.05 -1.30 -2.89
N LEU A 570 -2.30 -0.53 -3.68
CA LEU A 570 -2.61 -0.21 -5.07
C LEU A 570 -2.35 -1.41 -5.97
N ASP A 571 -3.21 -1.60 -6.96
CA ASP A 571 -3.19 -2.78 -7.82
C ASP A 571 -1.90 -2.89 -8.66
N HIS A 572 -1.42 -1.79 -9.23
CA HIS A 572 -0.18 -1.80 -10.02
C HIS A 572 1.06 -2.23 -9.22
N GLN A 573 1.10 -2.04 -7.90
CA GLN A 573 2.20 -2.51 -7.04
C GLN A 573 2.11 -4.01 -6.76
N GLY A 574 0.90 -4.58 -6.77
CA GLY A 574 0.68 -6.00 -6.47
C GLY A 574 1.00 -6.96 -7.61
N TRP A 575 0.82 -6.53 -8.85
CA TRP A 575 0.91 -7.42 -10.03
C TRP A 575 2.29 -8.04 -10.24
N ASP A 576 3.36 -7.29 -10.00
CA ASP A 576 4.72 -7.83 -10.16
C ASP A 576 4.98 -8.99 -9.19
N ALA A 577 4.55 -8.84 -7.94
CA ALA A 577 4.69 -9.88 -6.94
C ALA A 577 3.76 -11.08 -7.21
N PHE A 578 2.52 -10.79 -7.64
CA PHE A 578 1.49 -11.79 -7.92
C PHE A 578 1.82 -12.68 -9.13
N LEU A 579 2.42 -12.11 -10.18
CA LEU A 579 2.82 -12.82 -11.41
C LEU A 579 4.30 -13.27 -11.40
N HIS A 580 5.02 -13.04 -10.30
CA HIS A 580 6.46 -13.30 -10.17
C HIS A 580 7.32 -12.57 -11.23
N ASN A 581 6.95 -11.34 -11.57
CA ASN A 581 7.75 -10.45 -12.38
C ASN A 581 8.96 -9.92 -11.59
N ASN A 582 10.03 -10.71 -11.52
CA ASN A 582 11.26 -10.32 -10.81
C ASN A 582 12.04 -9.18 -11.47
N GLU A 583 11.73 -8.84 -12.73
CA GLU A 583 12.32 -7.69 -13.42
C GLU A 583 11.67 -6.37 -13.00
N GLY A 584 10.42 -6.42 -12.54
CA GLY A 584 9.66 -5.29 -12.04
C GLY A 584 10.22 -4.69 -10.74
N ASP A 585 9.78 -3.49 -10.42
CA ASP A 585 10.20 -2.74 -9.25
C ASP A 585 9.72 -3.37 -7.93
N PHE A 586 8.57 -4.04 -7.96
CA PHE A 586 7.90 -4.56 -6.77
C PHE A 586 7.96 -6.10 -6.64
N GLY A 587 8.51 -6.81 -7.63
CA GLY A 587 8.71 -8.26 -7.57
C GLY A 587 10.16 -8.61 -7.27
N SER A 588 10.46 -9.46 -6.27
CA SER A 588 11.79 -10.11 -6.14
C SER A 588 11.83 -11.23 -5.12
N GLY A 589 12.61 -12.26 -5.44
CA GLY A 589 13.09 -13.24 -4.48
C GLY A 589 14.40 -12.85 -3.79
N TRP A 590 14.94 -11.65 -4.01
CA TRP A 590 16.25 -11.22 -3.47
C TRP A 590 16.19 -9.88 -2.77
N ASP A 591 16.91 -9.73 -1.65
CA ASP A 591 17.08 -8.43 -0.98
C ASP A 591 18.28 -7.64 -1.54
N TYR A 592 18.40 -6.38 -1.13
CA TYR A 592 19.48 -5.47 -1.56
C TYR A 592 20.89 -5.94 -1.20
N LYS A 593 21.04 -6.98 -0.37
CA LYS A 593 22.32 -7.58 0.01
C LYS A 593 22.69 -8.77 -0.88
N GLY A 594 21.86 -9.09 -1.86
CA GLY A 594 22.04 -10.27 -2.68
C GLY A 594 21.74 -11.56 -1.92
N ARG A 595 20.80 -11.55 -0.97
CA ARG A 595 20.29 -12.79 -0.36
C ARG A 595 19.00 -13.23 -1.04
N ASN A 596 18.91 -14.50 -1.42
CA ASN A 596 17.66 -15.09 -1.88
C ASN A 596 16.69 -15.28 -0.70
N ILE A 597 15.73 -14.37 -0.57
CA ILE A 597 14.67 -14.38 0.45
C ILE A 597 13.50 -15.33 0.12
N SER A 598 13.43 -15.84 -1.12
CA SER A 598 12.39 -16.80 -1.52
C SER A 598 12.65 -18.25 -1.04
N SER A 599 13.88 -18.56 -0.58
CA SER A 599 14.33 -19.90 -0.20
C SER A 599 14.55 -20.13 1.30
N THR A 600 14.42 -19.10 2.14
CA THR A 600 14.68 -19.17 3.59
C THR A 600 13.38 -19.43 4.37
N PRO A 601 13.37 -20.30 5.41
CA PRO A 601 12.20 -20.46 6.28
C PRO A 601 11.74 -19.14 6.90
N ASP A 602 10.43 -18.99 7.14
CA ASP A 602 9.79 -17.85 7.82
C ASP A 602 10.45 -17.56 9.19
N ASP A 603 11.50 -16.74 9.21
CA ASP A 603 12.17 -16.24 10.42
C ASP A 603 11.56 -14.91 10.89
N GLY A 604 10.39 -14.54 10.38
CA GLY A 604 9.69 -13.29 10.71
C GLY A 604 10.25 -12.05 10.00
N LEU A 605 11.28 -12.19 9.16
CA LEU A 605 11.88 -11.11 8.39
C LEU A 605 11.61 -11.18 6.88
N GLN A 606 10.87 -12.17 6.37
CA GLN A 606 10.57 -12.25 4.93
C GLN A 606 9.75 -11.03 4.50
N PHE A 607 10.31 -10.06 3.77
CA PHE A 607 9.68 -8.77 3.46
C PHE A 607 8.72 -8.75 2.25
N SER A 608 8.28 -9.89 1.72
CA SER A 608 7.47 -9.90 0.50
C SER A 608 5.96 -9.86 0.77
N PHE A 609 5.27 -8.95 0.07
CA PHE A 609 3.83 -8.93 -0.23
C PHE A 609 3.42 -9.98 -1.25
N ALA A 610 4.41 -10.75 -1.71
CA ALA A 610 4.19 -11.84 -2.61
C ALA A 610 3.17 -12.76 -1.96
N PRO A 611 2.04 -13.02 -2.64
CA PRO A 611 1.14 -14.07 -2.18
C PRO A 611 1.97 -15.33 -1.98
N GLY A 612 1.80 -15.98 -0.81
CA GLY A 612 2.70 -17.04 -0.35
C GLY A 612 3.15 -17.92 -1.51
N LEU A 613 4.45 -17.86 -1.82
CA LEU A 613 5.07 -18.75 -2.80
C LEU A 613 4.73 -20.17 -2.39
N CYS A 614 4.63 -21.07 -3.36
CA CYS A 614 4.24 -22.46 -3.19
C CYS A 614 5.23 -23.29 -2.36
N ALA A 615 5.41 -22.91 -1.11
CA ALA A 615 5.96 -23.73 -0.07
C ALA A 615 4.81 -24.59 0.45
N GLN A 616 4.90 -25.89 0.19
CA GLN A 616 4.35 -26.87 1.12
C GLN A 616 5.10 -26.73 2.45
N GLY A 617 4.80 -25.67 3.22
CA GLY A 617 5.14 -25.62 4.63
C GLY A 617 4.27 -26.63 5.39
N ALA A 618 4.69 -26.97 6.61
CA ALA A 618 4.08 -27.99 7.50
C ALA A 618 2.56 -27.82 7.78
N THR A 619 1.92 -26.79 7.23
CA THR A 619 0.49 -26.46 7.34
C THR A 619 -0.36 -26.91 6.15
N GLY A 620 0.22 -27.46 5.07
CA GLY A 620 -0.55 -28.02 3.94
C GLY A 620 -1.25 -26.98 3.05
N ARG A 621 -0.94 -25.69 3.18
CA ARG A 621 -1.53 -24.59 2.40
C ARG A 621 -0.86 -24.48 1.03
N LEU A 622 -1.66 -24.43 -0.05
CA LEU A 622 -1.20 -24.14 -1.42
C LEU A 622 -1.09 -22.62 -1.61
N GLY A 623 0.00 -22.14 -2.21
CA GLY A 623 0.18 -20.74 -2.59
C GLY A 623 -0.67 -20.32 -3.80
N ILE A 624 -0.86 -19.01 -4.02
CA ILE A 624 -1.76 -18.46 -5.07
C ILE A 624 -1.40 -18.94 -6.48
N ALA A 625 -0.10 -19.12 -6.75
CA ALA A 625 0.42 -19.53 -8.04
C ALA A 625 1.26 -20.81 -7.92
N CYS A 626 0.61 -21.98 -7.93
CA CYS A 626 1.27 -23.30 -7.98
C CYS A 626 2.10 -23.53 -9.25
N SER A 627 1.93 -22.66 -10.23
CA SER A 627 2.76 -22.51 -11.41
C SER A 627 2.97 -21.02 -11.66
N THR A 628 4.18 -20.60 -12.05
CA THR A 628 4.45 -19.22 -12.49
C THR A 628 3.43 -18.83 -13.56
N PRO A 629 2.46 -17.92 -13.28
CA PRO A 629 1.42 -17.61 -14.23
C PRO A 629 2.05 -16.99 -15.47
N ARG A 630 1.75 -17.53 -16.65
CA ARG A 630 2.27 -16.98 -17.90
C ARG A 630 1.51 -15.70 -18.20
N TYR A 631 2.22 -14.62 -18.51
CA TYR A 631 1.63 -13.38 -19.01
C TYR A 631 2.47 -12.86 -20.19
N ALA A 632 1.86 -12.01 -21.02
CA ALA A 632 2.56 -11.23 -22.03
C ALA A 632 2.64 -9.76 -21.62
N ARG A 633 3.70 -9.08 -22.04
CA ARG A 633 3.79 -7.63 -21.97
C ARG A 633 3.38 -7.06 -23.33
N LEU A 634 2.50 -6.05 -23.32
CA LEU A 634 2.10 -5.34 -24.53
C LEU A 634 3.29 -4.56 -25.12
N GLY A 635 3.24 -4.31 -26.43
CA GLY A 635 4.33 -3.67 -27.16
C GLY A 635 4.45 -2.16 -26.94
N GLN A 636 5.37 -1.55 -27.69
CA GLN A 636 5.68 -0.11 -27.63
C GLN A 636 4.54 0.79 -28.15
N GLU A 637 3.47 0.21 -28.70
CA GLU A 637 2.25 0.90 -29.07
C GLU A 637 1.39 1.31 -27.86
N PHE A 638 1.67 0.79 -26.67
CA PHE A 638 1.04 1.21 -25.41
C PHE A 638 2.04 2.05 -24.61
N ALA A 639 1.73 3.32 -24.43
CA ALA A 639 2.61 4.32 -23.82
C ALA A 639 1.98 4.95 -22.59
N SER A 640 2.80 5.59 -21.75
CA SER A 640 2.36 6.48 -20.68
C SER A 640 3.23 7.73 -20.61
N GLY A 641 2.89 8.66 -19.71
CA GLY A 641 3.74 9.80 -19.36
C GLY A 641 5.09 9.41 -18.72
N ASP A 642 5.26 8.16 -18.30
CA ASP A 642 6.58 7.64 -17.88
C ASP A 642 7.61 7.61 -19.02
N GLY A 643 7.11 7.42 -20.24
CA GLY A 643 7.81 7.63 -21.48
C GLY A 643 7.45 6.61 -22.55
N TRP A 644 7.90 6.85 -23.77
CA TRP A 644 7.67 5.92 -24.89
C TRP A 644 8.72 6.09 -26.00
N LEU A 645 8.85 5.09 -26.89
CA LEU A 645 9.79 5.07 -28.01
C LEU A 645 9.06 5.10 -29.36
N GLY A 646 9.66 5.73 -30.38
CA GLY A 646 9.14 5.70 -31.76
C GLY A 646 8.54 7.01 -32.23
N ARG A 647 7.46 6.96 -33.03
CA ARG A 647 6.69 8.14 -33.47
C ARG A 647 5.26 8.09 -32.89
N PRO A 648 4.59 9.23 -32.61
CA PRO A 648 3.29 9.22 -31.95
C PRO A 648 2.23 8.44 -32.74
N GLU A 649 2.34 8.43 -34.08
CA GLU A 649 1.42 7.71 -34.96
C GLU A 649 1.50 6.18 -34.80
N GLY A 650 2.56 5.66 -34.17
CA GLY A 650 2.69 4.25 -33.84
C GLY A 650 1.87 3.82 -32.62
N LEU A 651 1.42 4.76 -31.79
CA LEU A 651 0.70 4.48 -30.56
C LEU A 651 -0.72 3.95 -30.86
N ALA A 652 -1.16 3.00 -30.05
CA ALA A 652 -2.52 2.48 -29.99
C ALA A 652 -3.22 2.92 -28.70
N ALA A 653 -2.46 3.25 -27.66
CA ALA A 653 -2.96 3.82 -26.41
C ALA A 653 -1.91 4.73 -25.77
N PHE A 654 -2.37 5.81 -25.12
CA PHE A 654 -1.55 6.68 -24.28
C PHE A 654 -2.23 6.87 -22.93
N HIS A 655 -1.63 6.32 -21.88
CA HIS A 655 -2.09 6.45 -20.50
C HIS A 655 -1.58 7.75 -19.89
N PHE A 656 -2.46 8.52 -19.26
CA PHE A 656 -2.12 9.79 -18.61
C PHE A 656 -1.26 9.65 -17.35
N TRP A 657 -1.05 8.43 -16.84
CA TRP A 657 -0.12 8.23 -15.73
C TRP A 657 1.30 8.67 -16.10
N GLY A 658 1.99 9.36 -15.19
CA GLY A 658 3.34 9.88 -15.44
C GLY A 658 3.42 11.28 -16.02
N THR A 659 2.30 11.89 -16.43
CA THR A 659 2.29 13.25 -16.99
C THR A 659 2.40 14.33 -15.92
N HIS A 660 2.86 15.51 -16.31
CA HIS A 660 2.96 16.70 -15.48
C HIS A 660 1.65 17.50 -15.44
N GLU A 661 0.83 17.37 -16.48
CA GLU A 661 -0.45 18.06 -16.60
C GLU A 661 -1.52 17.43 -15.68
N GLY A 662 -2.47 18.24 -15.23
CA GLY A 662 -3.60 17.76 -14.44
C GLY A 662 -4.61 16.99 -15.31
N GLN A 663 -5.43 16.13 -14.68
CA GLN A 663 -6.40 15.30 -15.41
C GLN A 663 -7.34 16.13 -16.29
N ALA A 664 -7.93 17.21 -15.77
CA ALA A 664 -8.85 18.05 -16.54
C ALA A 664 -8.20 18.71 -17.77
N GLU A 665 -6.92 19.05 -17.69
CA GLU A 665 -6.14 19.60 -18.81
C GLU A 665 -5.91 18.53 -19.88
N LEU A 666 -5.50 17.33 -19.47
CA LEU A 666 -5.30 16.20 -20.39
C LEU A 666 -6.60 15.80 -21.08
N PHE A 667 -7.72 15.69 -20.36
CA PHE A 667 -9.00 15.38 -20.98
C PHE A 667 -9.41 16.46 -21.99
N ARG A 668 -9.16 17.74 -21.69
CA ARG A 668 -9.40 18.86 -22.61
C ARG A 668 -8.51 18.83 -23.84
N ALA A 669 -7.25 18.43 -23.73
CA ALA A 669 -6.35 18.39 -24.88
C ALA A 669 -6.59 17.19 -25.81
N PHE A 670 -6.97 16.03 -25.24
CA PHE A 670 -7.05 14.76 -25.96
C PHE A 670 -8.43 14.42 -26.52
N TYR A 671 -9.52 14.69 -25.80
CA TYR A 671 -10.86 14.21 -26.16
C TYR A 671 -11.74 15.08 -27.08
N PRO A 672 -11.50 16.39 -27.33
CA PRO A 672 -12.31 17.16 -28.30
C PRO A 672 -12.16 16.74 -29.77
N PHE A 673 -11.43 15.67 -30.05
CA PHE A 673 -10.98 15.28 -31.39
C PHE A 673 -11.60 13.95 -31.84
N GLU A 674 -12.43 14.02 -32.88
CA GLU A 674 -13.16 12.86 -33.41
C GLU A 674 -12.38 12.04 -34.44
N GLU A 675 -11.35 12.61 -35.09
CA GLU A 675 -10.58 11.88 -36.12
C GLU A 675 -9.57 10.88 -35.53
N LEU A 676 -9.05 9.98 -36.37
CA LEU A 676 -8.00 9.05 -35.97
C LEU A 676 -6.69 9.78 -35.64
N GLY A 677 -5.96 9.29 -34.65
CA GLY A 677 -4.68 9.83 -34.20
C GLY A 677 -4.83 10.81 -33.03
N PHE A 678 -4.06 11.90 -33.08
CA PHE A 678 -3.98 12.92 -32.04
C PHE A 678 -4.26 14.31 -32.62
N SER A 679 -4.98 15.14 -31.86
CA SER A 679 -5.07 16.59 -32.11
C SER A 679 -3.66 17.22 -32.12
N PRO A 680 -3.45 18.40 -32.73
CA PRO A 680 -2.15 19.07 -32.70
C PRO A 680 -1.63 19.32 -31.27
N GLU A 681 -2.53 19.69 -30.35
CA GLU A 681 -2.23 19.92 -28.95
C GLU A 681 -1.84 18.62 -28.22
N ALA A 682 -2.67 17.57 -28.33
CA ALA A 682 -2.37 16.26 -27.75
C ALA A 682 -1.07 15.67 -28.31
N ARG A 683 -0.80 15.86 -29.61
CA ARG A 683 0.45 15.42 -30.24
C ARG A 683 1.66 16.13 -29.66
N ALA A 684 1.56 17.44 -29.42
CA ALA A 684 2.63 18.20 -28.78
C ALA A 684 2.90 17.70 -27.36
N LEU A 685 1.85 17.42 -26.57
CA LEU A 685 1.95 16.85 -25.22
C LEU A 685 2.59 15.46 -25.23
N VAL A 686 2.07 14.52 -26.03
CA VAL A 686 2.64 13.16 -26.15
C VAL A 686 4.11 13.20 -26.56
N ALA A 687 4.50 14.14 -27.44
CA ALA A 687 5.88 14.28 -27.88
C ALA A 687 6.85 14.70 -26.76
N GLN A 688 6.38 15.37 -25.69
CA GLN A 688 7.21 15.76 -24.54
C GLN A 688 7.69 14.53 -23.75
N TYR A 689 6.88 13.47 -23.71
CA TYR A 689 7.18 12.22 -23.02
C TYR A 689 7.94 11.21 -23.89
N ARG A 690 8.25 11.56 -25.14
CA ARG A 690 9.04 10.71 -26.01
C ARG A 690 10.46 10.57 -25.45
N ARG A 691 10.91 9.34 -25.24
CA ARG A 691 12.30 9.05 -24.89
C ARG A 691 13.12 8.82 -26.14
N ALA A 692 14.32 9.38 -26.19
CA ALA A 692 15.33 8.94 -27.15
C ALA A 692 15.91 7.61 -26.62
N PRO A 693 16.10 6.57 -27.45
CA PRO A 693 16.86 5.42 -27.00
C PRO A 693 18.24 5.92 -26.57
N ALA A 694 18.60 5.69 -25.30
CA ALA A 694 19.87 6.11 -24.73
C ALA A 694 21.03 5.20 -25.15
N ALA A 695 20.89 4.51 -26.28
CA ALA A 695 21.99 3.90 -27.00
C ALA A 695 22.49 4.95 -28.00
N GLY A 696 23.73 5.41 -27.85
CA GLY A 696 24.33 6.42 -28.73
C GLY A 696 24.10 6.13 -30.23
N ASP A 697 24.00 7.20 -31.02
CA ASP A 697 23.81 7.28 -32.47
C ASP A 697 23.63 5.93 -33.19
N ALA A 698 22.37 5.59 -33.51
CA ALA A 698 21.91 4.71 -34.57
C ALA A 698 23.01 3.87 -35.28
N GLY A 699 23.58 2.91 -34.56
CA GLY A 699 24.79 2.24 -35.00
C GLY A 699 25.26 1.19 -34.00
N SER A 700 24.35 0.31 -33.58
CA SER A 700 24.69 -0.92 -32.88
C SER A 700 25.58 -1.80 -33.77
N VAL A 701 26.89 -1.53 -33.77
CA VAL A 701 27.92 -2.41 -34.33
C VAL A 701 27.98 -3.73 -33.55
N VAL A 702 27.37 -3.81 -32.36
CA VAL A 702 27.34 -5.03 -31.54
C VAL A 702 26.30 -6.05 -32.04
N ALA A 703 25.30 -5.63 -32.83
CA ALA A 703 24.33 -6.56 -33.43
C ALA A 703 24.87 -7.30 -34.67
N ARG A 704 25.98 -6.87 -35.26
CA ARG A 704 26.62 -7.52 -36.42
C ARG A 704 28.03 -7.97 -36.03
N ALA A 705 28.12 -9.21 -35.54
CA ALA A 705 29.30 -9.94 -35.06
C ALA A 705 29.89 -9.45 -33.72
N LYS A 706 29.54 -10.14 -32.62
CA LYS A 706 30.00 -9.94 -31.22
C LYS A 706 31.50 -9.60 -31.10
N PRO A 707 31.91 -8.34 -30.95
CA PRO A 707 33.21 -8.03 -30.40
C PRO A 707 33.07 -8.08 -28.87
N ARG A 708 33.99 -8.79 -28.19
CA ARG A 708 34.13 -8.73 -26.72
C ARG A 708 34.36 -7.26 -26.32
N ALA A 709 33.61 -6.75 -25.34
CA ALA A 709 33.80 -5.38 -24.86
C ALA A 709 35.15 -5.24 -24.14
N HIS A 710 35.82 -4.10 -24.28
CA HIS A 710 37.04 -3.81 -23.54
C HIS A 710 36.69 -3.28 -22.15
N LEU A 711 36.97 -4.06 -21.11
CA LEU A 711 36.56 -3.78 -19.74
C LEU A 711 37.70 -3.14 -18.93
N THR A 712 37.45 -1.95 -18.39
CA THR A 712 38.31 -1.28 -17.41
C THR A 712 37.58 -1.19 -16.08
N ALA A 713 37.93 -2.05 -15.12
CA ALA A 713 37.43 -1.96 -13.75
C ALA A 713 38.20 -0.90 -12.97
N ILE A 714 37.47 -0.07 -12.22
CA ILE A 714 38.05 0.97 -11.38
C ILE A 714 37.42 0.95 -9.98
N THR A 715 38.24 1.27 -8.99
CA THR A 715 37.86 1.34 -7.58
C THR A 715 38.66 2.46 -6.89
N TYR A 716 38.24 2.88 -5.70
CA TYR A 716 38.94 3.91 -4.93
C TYR A 716 38.95 3.58 -3.43
N ALA A 717 40.07 3.87 -2.78
CA ALA A 717 40.11 4.01 -1.33
C ALA A 717 41.08 5.09 -0.86
N HIS A 718 40.79 5.62 0.32
CA HIS A 718 41.68 6.47 1.07
C HIS A 718 41.78 6.00 2.53
N GLY A 719 42.99 6.00 3.09
CA GLY A 719 43.23 5.57 4.47
C GLY A 719 43.16 4.04 4.68
N CYS A 720 42.09 3.55 5.30
CA CYS A 720 42.05 2.22 5.92
C CYS A 720 41.74 1.02 5.00
N CYS A 721 41.35 1.24 3.74
CA CYS A 721 40.76 0.18 2.89
C CYS A 721 41.72 -0.45 1.85
N ALA A 722 43.05 -0.38 2.07
CA ALA A 722 44.04 -0.88 1.12
C ALA A 722 43.89 -2.38 0.79
N LYS A 723 43.58 -3.23 1.80
CA LYS A 723 43.36 -4.67 1.58
C LYS A 723 42.15 -4.96 0.70
N SER A 724 41.06 -4.21 0.90
CA SER A 724 39.81 -4.38 0.15
C SER A 724 39.99 -3.94 -1.30
N VAL A 725 40.67 -2.82 -1.54
CA VAL A 725 41.03 -2.37 -2.91
C VAL A 725 41.88 -3.40 -3.64
N GLU A 726 42.89 -3.97 -2.99
CA GLU A 726 43.74 -4.97 -3.64
C GLU A 726 42.96 -6.27 -3.94
N ARG A 727 42.05 -6.69 -3.05
CA ARG A 727 41.15 -7.82 -3.32
C ARG A 727 40.23 -7.53 -4.50
N ASN A 728 39.61 -6.35 -4.52
CA ASN A 728 38.73 -5.91 -5.61
C ASN A 728 39.47 -5.94 -6.96
N ARG A 729 40.63 -5.26 -7.03
CA ARG A 729 41.47 -5.19 -8.24
C ARG A 729 41.89 -6.58 -8.73
N ARG A 730 42.37 -7.43 -7.82
CA ARG A 730 42.80 -8.79 -8.17
C ARG A 730 41.63 -9.63 -8.68
N SER A 731 40.51 -9.62 -7.96
CA SER A 731 39.32 -10.38 -8.36
C SER A 731 38.81 -9.98 -9.75
N ALA A 732 38.89 -8.69 -10.12
CA ALA A 732 38.51 -8.23 -11.45
C ALA A 732 39.37 -8.88 -12.55
N LEU A 733 40.70 -8.90 -12.36
CA LEU A 733 41.63 -9.51 -13.30
C LEU A 733 41.44 -11.03 -13.36
N ASP A 734 41.22 -11.68 -12.22
CA ASP A 734 41.03 -13.13 -12.11
C ASP A 734 39.79 -13.61 -12.89
N VAL A 735 38.73 -12.80 -12.94
CA VAL A 735 37.50 -13.12 -13.70
C VAL A 735 37.51 -12.64 -15.16
N GLY A 736 38.65 -12.12 -15.62
CA GLY A 736 38.86 -11.78 -17.03
C GLY A 736 38.51 -10.35 -17.43
N VAL A 737 38.51 -9.38 -16.51
CA VAL A 737 38.52 -7.94 -16.87
C VAL A 737 39.89 -7.58 -17.48
N ASP A 738 39.89 -6.76 -18.54
CA ASP A 738 41.12 -6.47 -19.31
C ASP A 738 42.08 -5.51 -18.56
N VAL A 739 41.54 -4.51 -17.85
CA VAL A 739 42.32 -3.54 -17.06
C VAL A 739 41.65 -3.31 -15.71
N ALA A 740 42.41 -3.34 -14.61
CA ALA A 740 41.90 -3.01 -13.28
C ALA A 740 42.75 -1.92 -12.60
N ARG A 741 42.16 -0.76 -12.31
CA ARG A 741 42.81 0.41 -11.72
C ARG A 741 42.31 0.67 -10.30
N ALA A 742 43.23 0.96 -9.40
CA ALA A 742 42.95 1.32 -8.02
C ALA A 742 43.39 2.76 -7.79
N TYR A 743 42.43 3.65 -7.58
CA TYR A 743 42.69 5.06 -7.31
C TYR A 743 42.77 5.35 -5.81
N GLY A 744 43.52 6.39 -5.46
CA GLY A 744 43.56 7.00 -4.14
C GLY A 744 43.54 8.53 -4.23
N PHE A 745 43.59 9.19 -3.08
CA PHE A 745 43.47 10.65 -2.99
C PHE A 745 44.52 11.39 -3.84
N GLN A 746 45.72 10.81 -4.00
CA GLN A 746 46.80 11.34 -4.82
C GLN A 746 46.49 11.38 -6.33
N ASP A 747 45.49 10.63 -6.79
CA ASP A 747 45.10 10.56 -8.20
C ASP A 747 44.05 11.61 -8.57
N LEU A 748 43.61 12.42 -7.60
CA LEU A 748 42.70 13.55 -7.81
C LEU A 748 43.47 14.76 -8.33
N ASP A 749 42.88 15.47 -9.28
CA ASP A 749 43.43 16.73 -9.79
C ASP A 749 43.61 17.75 -8.65
N PRO A 750 44.82 18.31 -8.44
CA PRO A 750 45.09 19.19 -7.31
C PRO A 750 44.23 20.45 -7.29
N GLU A 751 43.93 21.04 -8.44
CA GLU A 751 43.09 22.24 -8.51
C GLU A 751 41.64 21.94 -8.15
N TRP A 752 41.10 20.84 -8.69
CA TRP A 752 39.77 20.35 -8.32
C TRP A 752 39.67 19.99 -6.84
N ALA A 753 40.68 19.30 -6.30
CA ALA A 753 40.74 18.94 -4.90
C ALA A 753 40.80 20.18 -3.99
N ALA A 754 41.54 21.22 -4.40
CA ALA A 754 41.58 22.49 -3.68
C ALA A 754 40.23 23.21 -3.69
N ARG A 755 39.50 23.23 -4.82
CA ARG A 755 38.16 23.84 -4.90
C ARG A 755 37.11 23.12 -4.06
N ASN A 756 37.27 21.80 -3.88
CA ASN A 756 36.34 20.95 -3.13
C ASN A 756 36.89 20.55 -1.74
N ALA A 757 37.90 21.26 -1.23
CA ALA A 757 38.63 20.88 -0.02
C ALA A 757 37.72 20.75 1.22
N ASP A 758 36.72 21.62 1.34
CA ASP A 758 35.77 21.61 2.46
C ASP A 758 34.96 20.31 2.53
N VAL A 759 34.48 19.83 1.38
CA VAL A 759 33.76 18.56 1.29
C VAL A 759 34.72 17.39 1.46
N LEU A 760 35.89 17.41 0.81
CA LEU A 760 36.90 16.35 0.89
C LEU A 760 37.47 16.14 2.29
N ALA A 761 37.46 17.17 3.14
CA ALA A 761 37.86 17.08 4.54
C ALA A 761 36.86 16.28 5.42
N LEU A 762 35.62 16.08 4.95
CA LEU A 762 34.61 15.33 5.70
C LEU A 762 34.92 13.83 5.72
N LYS A 763 34.90 13.23 6.93
CA LYS A 763 35.31 11.83 7.14
C LYS A 763 34.45 10.80 6.40
N LYS A 764 33.13 11.02 6.32
CA LYS A 764 32.20 10.06 5.71
C LYS A 764 32.51 9.92 4.22
N GLY A 765 32.70 8.69 3.74
CA GLY A 765 32.98 8.43 2.31
C GLY A 765 34.28 9.05 1.78
N ALA A 766 35.20 9.47 2.66
CA ALA A 766 36.40 10.25 2.29
C ALA A 766 36.04 11.47 1.42
N GLY A 767 35.11 12.30 1.91
CA GLY A 767 34.55 13.43 1.18
C GLY A 767 33.20 13.16 0.52
N TRP A 768 32.34 12.38 1.16
CA TRP A 768 30.99 12.06 0.68
C TRP A 768 30.94 11.57 -0.78
N TRP A 769 31.98 10.83 -1.19
CA TRP A 769 32.10 10.24 -2.52
C TRP A 769 32.09 11.25 -3.69
N ILE A 770 32.29 12.55 -3.44
CA ILE A 770 32.37 13.59 -4.50
C ILE A 770 33.42 13.27 -5.58
N TRP A 771 34.47 12.54 -5.20
CA TRP A 771 35.54 12.07 -6.09
C TRP A 771 35.11 10.98 -7.08
N LYS A 772 34.00 10.26 -6.83
CA LYS A 772 33.57 9.11 -7.64
C LYS A 772 33.23 9.51 -9.08
N PRO A 773 32.29 10.44 -9.34
CA PRO A 773 32.00 10.88 -10.70
C PRO A 773 33.24 11.48 -11.39
N ARG A 774 34.12 12.17 -10.64
CA ARG A 774 35.35 12.77 -11.18
C ARG A 774 36.33 11.72 -11.72
N LEU A 775 36.54 10.63 -10.99
CA LEU A 775 37.45 9.53 -11.39
C LEU A 775 36.86 8.68 -12.52
N ILE A 776 35.53 8.45 -12.48
CA ILE A 776 34.82 7.79 -13.59
C ILE A 776 34.97 8.63 -14.87
N LEU A 777 34.74 9.94 -14.80
CA LEU A 777 34.88 10.85 -15.94
C LEU A 777 36.32 10.87 -16.49
N GLN A 778 37.32 10.90 -15.59
CA GLN A 778 38.73 10.83 -15.97
C GLN A 778 39.04 9.54 -16.73
N THR A 779 38.54 8.41 -16.24
CA THR A 779 38.75 7.10 -16.88
C THR A 779 38.05 7.02 -18.22
N LEU A 780 36.81 7.51 -18.32
CA LEU A 780 36.08 7.55 -19.59
C LEU A 780 36.77 8.44 -20.63
N ARG A 781 37.39 9.55 -20.21
CA ARG A 781 38.13 10.45 -21.12
C ARG A 781 39.50 9.92 -21.55
N ASP A 782 40.05 8.92 -20.84
CA ASP A 782 41.30 8.27 -21.20
C ASP A 782 41.24 7.66 -22.61
N GLU A 783 42.24 7.93 -23.44
CA GLU A 783 42.36 7.41 -24.81
C GLU A 783 42.47 5.89 -24.84
N ALA A 784 42.97 5.26 -23.76
CA ALA A 784 43.05 3.81 -23.63
C ALA A 784 41.67 3.14 -23.51
N VAL A 785 40.61 3.89 -23.16
CA VAL A 785 39.22 3.38 -23.18
C VAL A 785 38.63 3.64 -24.57
N PRO A 786 38.37 2.60 -25.39
CA PRO A 786 37.89 2.78 -26.76
C PRO A 786 36.47 3.37 -26.81
N TRP A 787 36.21 4.20 -27.82
CA TRP A 787 34.84 4.67 -28.09
C TRP A 787 33.94 3.50 -28.49
N HIS A 788 32.69 3.50 -28.01
CA HIS A 788 31.62 2.53 -28.31
C HIS A 788 31.86 1.07 -27.86
N THR A 789 33.10 0.62 -27.70
CA THR A 789 33.44 -0.75 -27.25
C THR A 789 34.15 -0.78 -25.90
N GLY A 790 34.64 0.37 -25.41
CA GLY A 790 35.21 0.53 -24.08
C GLY A 790 34.13 0.70 -23.01
N VAL A 791 34.27 -0.06 -21.93
CA VAL A 791 33.35 -0.08 -20.80
C VAL A 791 34.13 0.10 -19.51
N VAL A 792 33.74 1.11 -18.74
CA VAL A 792 34.24 1.33 -17.39
C VAL A 792 33.31 0.63 -16.40
N LEU A 793 33.87 -0.21 -15.54
CA LEU A 793 33.17 -0.87 -14.43
C LEU A 793 33.58 -0.20 -13.13
N TRP A 794 32.68 0.53 -12.49
CA TRP A 794 32.89 1.00 -11.13
C TRP A 794 32.53 -0.11 -10.15
N LEU A 795 33.40 -0.41 -9.18
CA LEU A 795 33.06 -1.27 -8.04
C LEU A 795 33.65 -0.69 -6.75
N ASP A 796 32.78 -0.37 -5.79
CA ASP A 796 33.20 0.12 -4.47
C ASP A 796 34.24 -0.82 -3.83
N ALA A 797 35.27 -0.24 -3.21
CA ALA A 797 36.42 -0.99 -2.70
C ALA A 797 36.09 -2.10 -1.69
N GLY A 798 34.95 -1.98 -1.00
CA GLY A 798 34.43 -2.99 -0.08
C GLY A 798 33.75 -4.18 -0.76
N ASN A 799 33.78 -4.29 -2.08
CA ASN A 799 33.15 -5.34 -2.87
C ASN A 799 34.19 -5.98 -3.80
N TYR A 800 33.89 -7.15 -4.36
CA TYR A 800 34.80 -7.87 -5.26
C TYR A 800 34.04 -8.64 -6.35
N PHE A 801 34.73 -8.97 -7.42
CA PHE A 801 34.17 -9.75 -8.53
C PHE A 801 34.18 -11.25 -8.20
N VAL A 802 33.11 -11.94 -8.59
CA VAL A 802 32.92 -13.38 -8.34
C VAL A 802 32.65 -14.19 -9.61
N GLY A 803 32.40 -13.53 -10.73
CA GLY A 803 32.17 -14.16 -12.03
C GLY A 803 32.52 -13.22 -13.18
N ASP A 804 32.64 -13.77 -14.39
CA ASP A 804 32.91 -13.00 -15.62
C ASP A 804 31.81 -11.94 -15.82
N PRO A 805 32.15 -10.63 -15.84
CA PRO A 805 31.16 -9.58 -16.04
C PRO A 805 30.71 -9.41 -17.49
N GLN A 806 31.39 -10.00 -18.49
CA GLN A 806 31.05 -9.83 -19.91
C GLN A 806 29.59 -10.16 -20.25
N PRO A 807 28.96 -11.24 -19.75
CA PRO A 807 27.55 -11.53 -20.06
C PRO A 807 26.59 -10.48 -19.49
N VAL A 808 26.87 -9.97 -18.27
CA VAL A 808 26.05 -8.93 -17.63
C VAL A 808 26.19 -7.62 -18.40
N VAL A 809 27.42 -7.24 -18.75
CA VAL A 809 27.73 -6.05 -19.55
C VAL A 809 27.07 -6.15 -20.92
N ALA A 810 27.28 -7.24 -21.66
CA ALA A 810 26.74 -7.40 -23.00
C ALA A 810 25.22 -7.25 -23.06
N ARG A 811 24.51 -7.76 -22.04
CA ARG A 811 23.06 -7.63 -21.93
C ARG A 811 22.63 -6.21 -21.56
N ALA A 812 23.25 -5.62 -20.53
CA ALA A 812 22.97 -4.23 -20.13
C ALA A 812 23.12 -3.26 -21.32
N LEU A 813 24.18 -3.48 -22.09
CA LEU A 813 24.55 -2.69 -23.25
C LEU A 813 23.69 -2.95 -24.50
N GLN A 814 22.71 -3.85 -24.47
CA GLN A 814 21.73 -3.94 -25.55
C GLN A 814 20.71 -2.80 -25.52
N ALA A 815 20.38 -2.33 -24.32
CA ALA A 815 19.29 -1.39 -24.10
C ALA A 815 19.75 -0.05 -23.50
N SER A 816 20.91 -0.01 -22.84
CA SER A 816 21.41 1.19 -22.16
C SER A 816 22.92 1.38 -22.30
N ASP A 817 23.40 2.63 -22.35
CA ASP A 817 24.84 2.94 -22.29
C ASP A 817 25.39 2.98 -20.85
N VAL A 818 24.50 3.17 -19.87
CA VAL A 818 24.80 3.15 -18.43
C VAL A 818 23.88 2.17 -17.73
N ALA A 819 24.40 1.32 -16.86
CA ALA A 819 23.58 0.40 -16.07
C ALA A 819 24.07 0.31 -14.62
N ALA A 820 23.12 0.15 -13.70
CA ALA A 820 23.36 -0.02 -12.27
C ALA A 820 22.27 -0.91 -11.66
N MET A 821 22.50 -1.43 -10.46
CA MET A 821 21.58 -2.36 -9.80
C MET A 821 20.43 -1.62 -9.12
N ARG A 822 19.19 -2.07 -9.35
CA ARG A 822 18.00 -1.50 -8.72
C ARG A 822 17.84 -1.97 -7.27
N LEU A 823 17.75 -1.03 -6.32
CA LEU A 823 17.61 -1.28 -4.89
C LEU A 823 16.14 -1.31 -4.46
N LYS A 824 15.46 -2.44 -4.65
CA LYS A 824 14.01 -2.60 -4.40
C LYS A 824 13.53 -2.17 -3.00
N CYS A 825 14.41 -2.18 -2.00
CA CYS A 825 14.13 -1.70 -0.64
C CYS A 825 13.92 -0.20 -0.50
N CYS A 826 14.38 0.57 -1.49
CA CYS A 826 14.92 1.88 -1.22
C CYS A 826 14.33 2.90 -2.20
N VAL A 827 13.10 3.34 -1.96
CA VAL A 827 12.37 4.30 -2.78
C VAL A 827 13.05 5.68 -2.77
N GLU A 828 13.07 6.39 -3.89
CA GLU A 828 13.77 7.69 -3.98
C GLU A 828 13.29 8.73 -2.97
N SER A 829 11.98 8.90 -2.81
CA SER A 829 11.38 9.84 -1.87
C SER A 829 11.78 9.58 -0.41
N GLU A 830 12.20 8.35 -0.09
CA GLU A 830 12.68 7.97 1.23
C GLU A 830 14.20 8.07 1.38
N TRP A 831 14.97 7.89 0.30
CA TRP A 831 16.43 7.79 0.33
C TRP A 831 17.16 8.95 -0.37
N THR A 832 16.42 9.94 -0.87
CA THR A 832 16.90 11.20 -1.41
C THR A 832 16.15 12.35 -0.77
N SER A 833 16.86 13.40 -0.37
CA SER A 833 16.22 14.53 0.28
C SER A 833 15.30 15.26 -0.68
N ALA A 834 14.22 15.84 -0.15
CA ALA A 834 13.31 16.69 -0.93
C ALA A 834 14.04 17.87 -1.59
N THR A 835 15.08 18.42 -0.94
CA THR A 835 15.96 19.45 -1.51
C THR A 835 16.62 18.96 -2.79
N ALA A 836 17.26 17.78 -2.74
CA ALA A 836 17.95 17.19 -3.88
C ALA A 836 16.97 16.83 -4.99
N LEU A 837 15.84 16.19 -4.68
CA LEU A 837 14.80 15.87 -5.66
C LEU A 837 14.32 17.14 -6.41
N ARG A 838 14.00 18.23 -5.69
CA ARG A 838 13.58 19.48 -6.33
C ARG A 838 14.67 20.08 -7.22
N ARG A 839 15.90 20.16 -6.71
CA ARG A 839 17.02 20.78 -7.44
C ARG A 839 17.45 19.99 -8.67
N LEU A 840 17.27 18.67 -8.63
CA LEU A 840 17.55 17.78 -9.75
C LEU A 840 16.37 17.68 -10.73
N GLY A 841 15.16 18.18 -10.40
CA GLY A 841 13.95 17.94 -11.20
C GLY A 841 13.45 16.50 -11.11
N GLY A 842 13.71 15.83 -9.98
CA GLY A 842 13.36 14.43 -9.70
C GLY A 842 12.13 14.26 -8.81
N SER A 843 11.39 15.32 -8.50
CA SER A 843 10.22 15.27 -7.60
C SER A 843 9.01 14.52 -8.17
N HIS A 844 8.99 14.22 -9.46
CA HIS A 844 7.89 13.52 -10.12
C HIS A 844 7.86 12.04 -9.72
N HIS A 845 6.67 11.44 -9.60
CA HIS A 845 6.48 10.07 -9.12
C HIS A 845 7.18 9.00 -10.00
N THR A 846 7.32 9.27 -11.30
CA THR A 846 8.10 8.43 -12.23
C THR A 846 9.56 8.27 -11.82
N ILE A 847 10.05 9.14 -10.94
CA ILE A 847 11.39 9.09 -10.32
C ILE A 847 11.29 8.84 -8.83
N ALA A 848 10.57 9.70 -8.11
CA ALA A 848 10.50 9.77 -6.65
C ALA A 848 9.91 8.51 -6.01
N ASP A 849 8.99 7.83 -6.68
CA ASP A 849 8.28 6.66 -6.12
C ASP A 849 8.85 5.34 -6.63
N ARG A 850 9.97 5.43 -7.34
CA ARG A 850 10.67 4.28 -7.89
C ARG A 850 11.89 3.95 -7.04
N PRO A 851 12.28 2.67 -6.91
CA PRO A 851 13.51 2.27 -6.23
C PRO A 851 14.75 3.02 -6.71
N GLN A 852 15.67 3.32 -5.80
CA GLN A 852 16.98 3.88 -6.10
C GLN A 852 17.84 2.92 -6.90
N LEU A 853 18.82 3.48 -7.61
CA LEU A 853 19.92 2.73 -8.20
C LEU A 853 21.11 2.75 -7.25
N GLY A 854 21.70 1.58 -7.02
CA GLY A 854 22.89 1.44 -6.20
C GLY A 854 24.12 1.97 -6.93
N ALA A 855 24.78 2.98 -6.37
CA ALA A 855 26.00 3.57 -6.94
C ALA A 855 27.28 2.83 -6.50
N TYR A 856 27.18 1.53 -6.20
CA TYR A 856 28.30 0.69 -5.76
C TYR A 856 28.85 -0.23 -6.87
N PHE A 857 28.02 -0.59 -7.86
CA PHE A 857 28.41 -1.31 -9.07
C PHE A 857 27.74 -0.65 -10.28
N ILE A 858 28.56 -0.07 -11.17
CA ILE A 858 28.08 0.71 -12.31
C ILE A 858 28.81 0.27 -13.57
N VAL A 859 28.06 0.07 -14.65
CA VAL A 859 28.56 -0.23 -16.00
C VAL A 859 28.39 1.01 -16.87
N LEU A 860 29.47 1.51 -17.47
CA LEU A 860 29.44 2.72 -18.30
C LEU A 860 30.16 2.49 -19.63
N ARG A 861 29.43 2.48 -20.74
CA ARG A 861 30.03 2.46 -22.09
C ARG A 861 30.49 3.86 -22.46
N LYS A 862 31.70 3.99 -23.00
CA LYS A 862 32.20 5.28 -23.49
C LYS A 862 31.41 5.74 -24.73
N THR A 863 30.50 6.67 -24.51
CA THR A 863 29.72 7.39 -25.52
C THR A 863 29.58 8.86 -25.11
N THR A 864 29.15 9.71 -26.03
CA THR A 864 28.87 11.12 -25.76
C THR A 864 27.76 11.27 -24.70
N THR A 865 26.74 10.41 -24.78
CA THR A 865 25.65 10.32 -23.79
C THR A 865 26.18 10.00 -22.40
N THR A 866 27.04 9.00 -22.26
CA THR A 866 27.62 8.62 -20.97
C THR A 866 28.51 9.73 -20.41
N LEU A 867 29.33 10.37 -21.23
CA LEU A 867 30.18 11.49 -20.79
C LEU A 867 29.34 12.65 -20.26
N ALA A 868 28.31 13.07 -21.00
CA ALA A 868 27.40 14.13 -20.57
C ALA A 868 26.67 13.77 -19.26
N PHE A 869 26.26 12.51 -19.10
CA PHE A 869 25.65 12.01 -17.87
C PHE A 869 26.59 12.10 -16.66
N VAL A 870 27.85 11.64 -16.80
CA VAL A 870 28.83 11.69 -15.70
C VAL A 870 29.27 13.13 -15.41
N GLU A 871 29.32 14.00 -16.43
CA GLU A 871 29.57 15.44 -16.25
C GLU A 871 28.46 16.12 -15.44
N ASP A 872 27.19 15.82 -15.72
CA ASP A 872 26.08 16.29 -14.89
C ASP A 872 26.17 15.74 -13.47
N TRP A 873 26.45 14.43 -13.32
CA TRP A 873 26.61 13.82 -12.01
C TRP A 873 27.72 14.50 -11.20
N LEU A 874 28.87 14.80 -11.82
CA LEU A 874 29.95 15.55 -11.20
C LEU A 874 29.50 16.96 -10.81
N ARG A 875 28.91 17.72 -11.75
CA ARG A 875 28.46 19.10 -11.54
C ARG A 875 27.49 19.21 -10.36
N PHE A 876 26.51 18.32 -10.27
CA PHE A 876 25.56 18.32 -9.16
C PHE A 876 26.17 17.79 -7.86
N SER A 877 27.16 16.89 -7.92
CA SER A 877 27.90 16.44 -6.72
C SER A 877 28.80 17.54 -6.15
N GLU A 878 29.22 18.51 -6.96
CA GLU A 878 30.01 19.68 -6.53
C GLU A 878 29.16 20.76 -5.83
N ASP A 879 27.83 20.67 -5.85
CA ASP A 879 26.94 21.55 -5.06
C ASP A 879 26.69 20.92 -3.66
N PRO A 880 27.25 21.48 -2.58
CA PRO A 880 27.08 20.94 -1.23
C PRO A 880 25.61 20.93 -0.77
N GLN A 881 24.75 21.80 -1.31
CA GLN A 881 23.32 21.82 -0.98
C GLN A 881 22.59 20.59 -1.51
N ILE A 882 23.08 20.02 -2.61
CA ILE A 882 22.55 18.78 -3.18
C ILE A 882 23.25 17.58 -2.55
N LEU A 883 24.59 17.56 -2.50
CA LEU A 883 25.36 16.39 -2.02
C LEU A 883 25.18 16.09 -0.53
N LEU A 884 25.13 17.14 0.31
CA LEU A 884 25.12 16.99 1.77
C LEU A 884 23.74 17.23 2.38
N ASP A 885 22.77 17.68 1.57
CA ASP A 885 21.45 18.15 2.03
C ASP A 885 21.52 19.25 3.11
N THR A 886 22.52 20.14 3.02
CA THR A 886 22.72 21.24 3.99
C THR A 886 21.63 22.31 3.94
N GLY A 887 20.69 22.20 3.00
CA GLY A 887 19.53 23.09 2.85
C GLY A 887 18.42 22.91 3.89
N GLY A 888 18.51 21.88 4.74
CA GLY A 888 17.76 21.82 6.01
C GLY A 888 16.24 21.65 5.93
N THR A 889 15.70 20.96 4.91
CA THR A 889 14.21 20.82 4.76
C THR A 889 13.68 19.39 4.75
N ALA A 890 14.53 18.37 4.86
CA ALA A 890 14.10 16.97 4.90
C ALA A 890 14.66 16.31 6.16
N ASN A 891 13.94 16.44 7.26
CA ASN A 891 14.06 15.51 8.38
C ASN A 891 12.83 14.58 8.36
N MET A 892 12.85 13.50 9.15
CA MET A 892 11.72 12.58 9.27
C MET A 892 10.41 13.28 9.70
N TYR A 893 10.49 14.50 10.26
CA TYR A 893 9.37 15.31 10.69
C TYR A 893 8.69 16.09 9.54
N ASP A 894 9.44 16.46 8.50
CA ASP A 894 8.94 17.25 7.35
C ASP A 894 8.51 16.37 6.16
N ALA A 895 9.08 15.16 6.07
CA ALA A 895 8.76 14.16 5.06
C ALA A 895 8.64 12.78 5.72
N PRO A 896 7.44 12.36 6.17
CA PRO A 896 7.24 11.04 6.77
C PRO A 896 7.69 9.95 5.79
N GLY A 897 8.71 9.19 6.20
CA GLY A 897 9.35 8.19 5.35
C GLY A 897 10.79 8.37 5.03
N TYR A 898 11.23 9.63 5.02
CA TYR A 898 12.59 9.96 4.74
C TYR A 898 13.53 9.26 5.72
N GLN A 899 14.33 8.35 5.19
CA GLN A 899 15.30 7.55 5.92
C GLN A 899 16.60 8.32 6.09
N ARG A 900 17.13 8.80 4.96
CA ARG A 900 18.38 9.58 4.87
C ARG A 900 18.66 9.92 3.42
N HIS A 901 19.42 10.98 3.18
CA HIS A 901 20.01 11.24 1.88
C HIS A 901 21.25 10.37 1.63
N MET A 902 21.37 9.85 0.40
CA MET A 902 22.45 8.95 -0.03
C MET A 902 23.55 9.64 -0.85
N ALA A 903 23.59 10.98 -0.85
CA ALA A 903 24.67 11.78 -1.44
C ALA A 903 24.86 11.54 -2.95
N ASP A 904 26.06 11.16 -3.39
CA ASP A 904 26.36 10.93 -4.80
C ASP A 904 25.42 9.89 -5.43
N GLN A 905 25.00 8.87 -4.66
CA GLN A 905 24.06 7.86 -5.12
C GLN A 905 22.68 8.44 -5.42
N SER A 906 22.18 9.35 -4.59
CA SER A 906 20.91 10.04 -4.83
C SER A 906 20.96 10.83 -6.13
N ILE A 907 22.05 11.57 -6.35
CA ILE A 907 22.25 12.36 -7.58
C ILE A 907 22.32 11.43 -8.79
N PHE A 908 23.15 10.38 -8.71
CA PHE A 908 23.29 9.37 -9.76
C PHE A 908 21.95 8.76 -10.15
N SER A 909 21.19 8.29 -9.15
CA SER A 909 19.94 7.55 -9.33
C SER A 909 18.84 8.42 -9.97
N VAL A 910 18.70 9.68 -9.55
CA VAL A 910 17.74 10.62 -10.17
C VAL A 910 18.12 10.91 -11.62
N LEU A 911 19.38 11.27 -11.88
CA LEU A 911 19.85 11.55 -13.25
C LEU A 911 19.73 10.32 -14.15
N PHE A 912 20.00 9.12 -13.61
CA PHE A 912 19.91 7.86 -14.35
C PHE A 912 18.51 7.64 -14.91
N LYS A 913 17.49 7.86 -14.07
CA LYS A 913 16.08 7.72 -14.46
C LYS A 913 15.65 8.82 -15.45
N GLN A 914 16.10 10.06 -15.26
CA GLN A 914 15.81 11.15 -16.19
C GLN A 914 16.36 10.90 -17.60
N ARG A 915 17.51 10.22 -17.70
CA ARG A 915 18.09 9.82 -18.99
C ARG A 915 17.41 8.61 -19.62
N GLY A 916 16.50 7.94 -18.91
CA GLY A 916 15.80 6.74 -19.39
C GLY A 916 16.70 5.52 -19.52
N PHE A 917 17.76 5.43 -18.71
CA PHE A 917 18.64 4.26 -18.70
C PHE A 917 17.96 3.05 -18.05
N GLU A 918 18.32 1.85 -18.49
CA GLU A 918 17.79 0.60 -17.96
C GLU A 918 18.66 0.00 -16.84
N ALA A 919 18.00 -0.38 -15.74
CA ALA A 919 18.67 -0.95 -14.58
C ALA A 919 18.90 -2.46 -14.71
N LEU A 920 19.93 -2.95 -14.02
CA LEU A 920 20.13 -4.37 -13.76
C LEU A 920 19.26 -4.81 -12.58
N THR A 921 18.77 -6.05 -12.61
CA THR A 921 18.22 -6.67 -11.40
C THR A 921 19.34 -6.97 -10.41
N LEU A 922 18.98 -7.14 -9.13
CA LEU A 922 19.94 -7.49 -8.08
C LEU A 922 20.57 -8.86 -8.38
N GLU A 923 19.76 -9.79 -8.84
CA GLU A 923 20.13 -11.15 -9.23
C GLU A 923 21.20 -11.15 -10.32
N GLU A 924 21.07 -10.26 -11.30
CA GLU A 924 21.98 -10.19 -12.43
C GLU A 924 23.31 -9.56 -12.07
N GLY A 925 23.27 -8.44 -11.34
CA GLY A 925 24.51 -7.80 -10.87
C GLY A 925 25.28 -8.71 -9.91
N HIS A 926 24.59 -9.42 -9.02
CA HIS A 926 25.23 -10.33 -8.08
C HIS A 926 25.77 -11.63 -8.68
N ARG A 927 25.52 -11.92 -9.96
CA ARG A 927 26.28 -12.96 -10.70
C ARG A 927 27.72 -12.54 -10.99
N ALA A 928 27.98 -11.24 -11.09
CA ALA A 928 29.30 -10.69 -11.40
C ALA A 928 30.03 -10.20 -10.13
N VAL A 929 29.32 -9.65 -9.15
CA VAL A 929 29.92 -9.01 -7.97
C VAL A 929 29.29 -9.43 -6.64
N GLN A 930 30.10 -9.44 -5.57
CA GLN A 930 29.67 -9.73 -4.20
C GLN A 930 30.10 -8.61 -3.24
N LEU A 931 29.24 -8.31 -2.27
CA LEU A 931 29.50 -7.33 -1.22
C LEU A 931 30.32 -7.98 -0.08
N ASP A 932 31.43 -7.39 0.35
CA ASP A 932 32.31 -7.99 1.39
C ASP A 932 31.78 -7.77 2.82
N ARG A 933 31.02 -6.69 3.05
CA ARG A 933 30.29 -6.53 4.32
C ARG A 933 29.01 -7.35 4.25
N TRP A 934 29.01 -8.59 4.77
CA TRP A 934 27.91 -9.13 5.60
C TRP A 934 28.18 -10.52 6.23
N ARG A 935 28.71 -10.50 7.46
CA ARG A 935 28.17 -11.26 8.61
C ARG A 935 28.10 -10.25 9.75
N GLU A 936 26.89 -9.80 10.09
CA GLU A 936 26.44 -9.34 11.42
C GLU A 936 24.99 -8.84 11.33
#